data_AF-A0A9N9GGJ4-F1
#
_entry.id   AF-A0A9N9GGJ4-F1
#
_cell.length_a   1.000
_cell.length_b   1.000
_cell.length_c   1.000
_cell.angle_alpha   90.00
_cell.angle_beta   90.00
_cell.angle_gamma   90.00
#
_symmetry.space_group_name_H-M   'P 1'
#
loop_
_entity.id
_entity.type
_entity.pdbx_description
1 polymer ?
#
loop_
_entity_poly.entity_id
_entity_poly.type
_entity_poly.pdbx_seq_one_letter_code
_entity_poly.pdbx_strand_id
1 'polypeptide(L)'
;MEDQGVVMLGSNFEPYTKNLNNARVAFGASVIVGDDNFQNIISSRLTFVDKSMLVKEFIESSDFVSLILRPRRFGKSTNLSMLKHFFKIPYSQEENDVSGRLFENLKISAEKEIMQKHFMQYPTIHISLKDLNTGTWDKMIAKLKILVANIYGEHDYLINNLRPYEQKVYQQILSRTCDESELEFSLRELSMYLRRHYKKKCIVLIDEYDSPMERAYNKGYYEVANDFFKGMFSSLLKSNSENVAKAMLVGVLRIAKSGFLSGLNNITIYPFHKERRSPIYLDKFGFTSDEVELLLPLCEDLKINDVQKWYDGYIAGGTIHLYNPWSIIGLLSDGILKTYWTDTGSTQTLEKCLWKASSSFKESVEKLLKGENITNVKIQDDLRYSHLDQYQDLAIWTLLYYAGYLTMNSEKHLVIPNEEIRSEWHKWVINVPFFTQGQTITSMLDNLLHGNLDLFSKEFENMIVDTLSYYEVGGSKSGKKAEYVYHAFCLGMFANARDRGFIVRSNREDGFGRYDVKIVPKSGVDETAIIIEFKVVHDEKSLHDTAQEGLLQIEEKRYRVGLEENVKKLLEIGIAFEGKKACVLGHLLHRTDEVDSLKLENTRLMARIAELEQIVKEKSTLEAELKQIIEENAEKTKLRDAELNARITKLERSAKLEQKQNNRLENGDNSSENHVCGAGRFAPNMHDPVINQCIDTNSKSLEDNTLEQTENRPTVSETILSKNDQDGNLCDMKTVPLGNDRDVNLSCGTKTISSENDQTEISELEQDIECDKNEIVKQAQHLSYLFKTAIKSRRQEILNWYCYSLEFKNSVHTITTDEYKIIEEVKSLSEIETKDTKEKTLFVPQVNVQSTPSK
;
A
#
# COMPACT_ATOMS: atom_id res chain seq x y z
N MET A 1 -3.22 -45.40 25.47
CA MET A 1 -2.77 -45.95 26.75
C MET A 1 -2.07 -47.29 26.57
N GLU A 2 -0.76 -47.33 26.30
CA GLU A 2 0.13 -46.24 25.84
C GLU A 2 1.46 -46.86 25.35
N ASP A 3 1.53 -47.25 24.06
CA ASP A 3 2.81 -47.52 23.37
C ASP A 3 2.55 -47.71 21.86
N GLN A 4 2.58 -46.62 21.09
CA GLN A 4 2.60 -46.66 19.62
C GLN A 4 3.48 -45.53 19.08
N GLY A 5 4.80 -45.67 19.29
CA GLY A 5 5.79 -44.90 18.52
C GLY A 5 5.73 -45.26 17.03
N VAL A 6 6.02 -44.28 16.18
CA VAL A 6 5.94 -44.32 14.71
C VAL A 6 6.49 -45.62 14.10
N VAL A 7 5.63 -46.41 13.45
CA VAL A 7 6.02 -47.66 12.78
C VAL A 7 6.41 -47.40 11.32
N MET A 8 7.71 -47.21 11.12
CA MET A 8 8.51 -47.51 9.91
C MET A 8 7.79 -47.47 8.53
N LEU A 9 8.08 -46.42 7.76
CA LEU A 9 7.81 -46.35 6.32
C LEU A 9 8.46 -47.55 5.58
N GLY A 10 7.63 -48.43 5.01
CA GLY A 10 8.09 -49.61 4.26
C GLY A 10 6.95 -50.50 3.78
N SER A 11 7.26 -51.46 2.91
CA SER A 11 6.30 -52.34 2.21
C SER A 11 5.46 -53.27 3.09
N ASN A 12 5.67 -53.27 4.40
CA ASN A 12 5.12 -54.26 5.34
C ASN A 12 3.95 -53.71 6.18
N PHE A 13 3.46 -52.51 5.89
CA PHE A 13 2.24 -52.00 6.54
C PHE A 13 1.01 -52.79 6.07
N GLU A 14 0.29 -53.38 7.03
CA GLU A 14 -1.01 -53.99 6.80
C GLU A 14 -2.13 -52.97 7.07
N PRO A 15 -2.99 -52.64 6.10
CA PRO A 15 -4.06 -51.69 6.30
C PRO A 15 -5.07 -52.15 7.37
N TYR A 16 -5.36 -51.28 8.34
CA TYR A 16 -6.40 -51.50 9.36
C TYR A 16 -7.54 -50.51 9.21
N THR A 17 -8.73 -50.82 9.76
CA THR A 17 -9.89 -49.90 9.72
C THR A 17 -10.23 -49.38 11.11
N LYS A 18 -10.46 -48.06 11.25
CA LYS A 18 -11.14 -47.47 12.41
C LYS A 18 -12.50 -46.94 11.97
N ASN A 19 -13.46 -46.91 12.89
CA ASN A 19 -14.78 -46.34 12.69
C ASN A 19 -15.07 -45.35 13.83
N LEU A 20 -15.84 -44.30 13.54
CA LEU A 20 -16.34 -43.31 14.51
C LEU A 20 -17.75 -42.92 14.07
N ASN A 21 -18.77 -43.20 14.88
CA ASN A 21 -20.18 -43.12 14.47
C ASN A 21 -20.42 -43.84 13.11
N ASN A 22 -20.74 -43.09 12.05
CA ASN A 22 -20.93 -43.58 10.68
C ASN A 22 -19.66 -43.44 9.80
N ALA A 23 -18.60 -42.78 10.28
CA ALA A 23 -17.32 -42.69 9.59
C ALA A 23 -16.57 -44.02 9.64
N ARG A 24 -15.80 -44.29 8.57
CA ARG A 24 -14.84 -45.40 8.51
C ARG A 24 -13.67 -44.96 7.65
N VAL A 25 -12.47 -45.20 8.15
CA VAL A 25 -11.22 -44.93 7.43
C VAL A 25 -10.42 -46.22 7.44
N ALA A 26 -10.01 -46.67 6.25
CA ALA A 26 -8.95 -47.64 6.09
C ALA A 26 -7.63 -46.87 6.11
N PHE A 27 -6.74 -47.17 7.06
CA PHE A 27 -5.45 -46.54 7.19
C PHE A 27 -4.43 -47.31 6.37
N GLY A 28 -3.59 -46.60 5.64
CA GLY A 28 -2.51 -47.14 4.83
C GLY A 28 -1.17 -46.49 5.18
N ALA A 29 -0.14 -46.79 4.37
CA ALA A 29 1.22 -46.30 4.63
C ALA A 29 1.39 -44.77 4.46
N SER A 30 0.53 -44.12 3.65
CA SER A 30 0.43 -42.67 3.50
C SER A 30 -0.94 -42.28 2.94
N VAL A 31 -1.19 -40.98 2.73
CA VAL A 31 -2.28 -40.48 1.86
C VAL A 31 -1.83 -40.41 0.39
N ILE A 32 -2.79 -40.24 -0.53
CA ILE A 32 -2.55 -40.05 -1.97
C ILE A 32 -3.10 -38.71 -2.44
N VAL A 33 -2.26 -37.90 -3.09
CA VAL A 33 -2.63 -36.63 -3.71
C VAL A 33 -2.75 -36.84 -5.22
N GLY A 34 -3.86 -36.40 -5.83
CA GLY A 34 -3.97 -36.28 -7.29
C GLY A 34 -4.59 -37.44 -8.07
N ASP A 35 -4.75 -38.64 -7.50
CA ASP A 35 -5.41 -39.76 -8.18
C ASP A 35 -6.94 -39.72 -7.99
N ASP A 36 -7.70 -39.95 -9.06
CA ASP A 36 -9.16 -40.07 -9.06
C ASP A 36 -9.66 -41.49 -9.43
N ASN A 37 -8.76 -42.46 -9.60
CA ASN A 37 -9.07 -43.86 -9.85
C ASN A 37 -9.19 -44.66 -8.54
N PHE A 38 -10.39 -45.14 -8.24
CA PHE A 38 -10.70 -45.92 -7.04
C PHE A 38 -9.91 -47.24 -6.95
N GLN A 39 -9.70 -47.95 -8.08
CA GLN A 39 -8.89 -49.18 -8.09
C GLN A 39 -7.45 -48.90 -7.68
N ASN A 40 -6.84 -47.81 -8.19
CA ASN A 40 -5.47 -47.42 -7.82
C ASN A 40 -5.36 -47.12 -6.33
N ILE A 41 -6.26 -46.28 -5.81
CA ILE A 41 -6.25 -45.80 -4.42
C ILE A 41 -6.31 -46.98 -3.43
N ILE A 42 -7.25 -47.91 -3.63
CA ILE A 42 -7.40 -49.10 -2.78
C ILE A 42 -6.22 -50.07 -2.95
N SER A 43 -5.79 -50.34 -4.20
CA SER A 43 -4.71 -51.30 -4.47
C SER A 43 -3.35 -50.86 -3.92
N SER A 44 -3.14 -49.55 -3.79
CA SER A 44 -1.88 -48.97 -3.30
C SER A 44 -1.67 -49.09 -1.78
N ARG A 45 -2.63 -49.65 -1.03
CA ARG A 45 -2.60 -49.74 0.46
C ARG A 45 -2.41 -48.37 1.13
N LEU A 46 -3.08 -47.35 0.62
CA LEU A 46 -3.04 -45.98 1.12
C LEU A 46 -4.32 -45.63 1.90
N THR A 47 -4.26 -44.57 2.70
CA THR A 47 -5.36 -44.16 3.57
C THR A 47 -6.57 -43.72 2.75
N PHE A 48 -7.73 -44.36 2.99
CA PHE A 48 -8.97 -44.17 2.24
C PHE A 48 -10.18 -43.95 3.17
N VAL A 49 -10.96 -42.91 2.89
CA VAL A 49 -12.21 -42.58 3.59
C VAL A 49 -13.37 -43.31 2.91
N ASP A 50 -14.05 -44.19 3.63
CA ASP A 50 -15.01 -45.11 3.04
C ASP A 50 -16.38 -44.49 2.76
N LYS A 51 -16.56 -44.06 1.51
CA LYS A 51 -17.81 -43.56 0.92
C LYS A 51 -18.66 -44.64 0.21
N SER A 52 -18.33 -45.93 0.33
CA SER A 52 -18.98 -47.02 -0.44
C SER A 52 -20.49 -47.12 -0.29
N MET A 53 -21.06 -46.60 0.79
CA MET A 53 -22.52 -46.48 0.97
C MET A 53 -23.23 -45.58 -0.07
N LEU A 54 -22.49 -44.81 -0.87
CA LEU A 54 -22.99 -44.19 -2.10
C LEU A 54 -23.62 -45.21 -3.06
N VAL A 55 -23.08 -46.43 -3.12
CA VAL A 55 -23.62 -47.54 -3.91
C VAL A 55 -25.06 -47.87 -3.48
N LYS A 56 -25.29 -47.98 -2.16
CA LYS A 56 -26.61 -48.26 -1.60
C LYS A 56 -27.61 -47.17 -1.95
N GLU A 57 -27.25 -45.91 -1.69
CA GLU A 57 -28.10 -44.76 -2.03
C GLU A 57 -28.40 -44.68 -3.53
N PHE A 58 -27.41 -44.96 -4.39
CA PHE A 58 -27.63 -44.98 -5.83
C PHE A 58 -28.52 -46.14 -6.30
N ILE A 59 -28.56 -47.27 -5.59
CA ILE A 59 -29.45 -48.40 -5.91
C ILE A 59 -30.87 -48.13 -5.38
N GLU A 60 -31.01 -47.67 -4.13
CA GLU A 60 -32.30 -47.49 -3.45
C GLU A 60 -33.07 -46.23 -3.91
N SER A 61 -32.39 -45.23 -4.49
CA SER A 61 -33.06 -44.08 -5.11
C SER A 61 -33.99 -44.52 -6.24
N SER A 62 -35.22 -43.99 -6.26
CA SER A 62 -36.20 -44.22 -7.34
C SER A 62 -35.93 -43.41 -8.62
N ASP A 63 -34.85 -42.62 -8.66
CA ASP A 63 -34.53 -41.76 -9.80
C ASP A 63 -33.97 -42.57 -10.97
N PHE A 64 -34.40 -42.26 -12.21
CA PHE A 64 -33.78 -42.84 -13.41
C PHE A 64 -32.47 -42.13 -13.76
N VAL A 65 -32.42 -40.81 -13.60
CA VAL A 65 -31.19 -39.99 -13.72
C VAL A 65 -31.00 -39.16 -12.45
N SER A 66 -29.91 -39.39 -11.72
CA SER A 66 -29.47 -38.53 -10.60
C SER A 66 -28.40 -37.56 -11.09
N LEU A 67 -28.56 -36.25 -10.86
CA LEU A 67 -27.52 -35.24 -11.09
C LEU A 67 -27.04 -34.67 -9.76
N ILE A 68 -25.77 -34.95 -9.39
CA ILE A 68 -25.18 -34.49 -8.13
C ILE A 68 -24.28 -33.28 -8.39
N LEU A 69 -24.56 -32.16 -7.72
CA LEU A 69 -23.80 -30.93 -7.86
C LEU A 69 -23.00 -30.67 -6.58
N ARG A 70 -21.68 -30.63 -6.69
CA ARG A 70 -20.75 -30.41 -5.57
C ARG A 70 -19.62 -29.49 -6.01
N PRO A 71 -19.00 -28.70 -5.12
CA PRO A 71 -17.88 -27.82 -5.48
C PRO A 71 -16.67 -28.55 -6.10
N ARG A 72 -15.69 -27.78 -6.57
CA ARG A 72 -14.44 -28.35 -7.10
C ARG A 72 -13.71 -29.17 -6.02
N ARG A 73 -13.14 -30.30 -6.42
CA ARG A 73 -12.37 -31.26 -5.59
C ARG A 73 -13.12 -32.07 -4.51
N PHE A 74 -14.46 -32.03 -4.47
CA PHE A 74 -15.31 -32.84 -3.55
C PHE A 74 -15.39 -34.36 -3.85
N GLY A 75 -14.32 -34.99 -4.36
CA GLY A 75 -14.26 -36.45 -4.58
C GLY A 75 -15.19 -37.01 -5.66
N LYS A 76 -15.72 -36.17 -6.55
CA LYS A 76 -16.72 -36.54 -7.58
C LYS A 76 -16.27 -37.70 -8.47
N SER A 77 -15.12 -37.54 -9.11
CA SER A 77 -14.53 -38.50 -10.05
C SER A 77 -14.17 -39.83 -9.37
N THR A 78 -13.58 -39.77 -8.17
CA THR A 78 -13.27 -40.95 -7.33
C THR A 78 -14.53 -41.77 -7.01
N ASN A 79 -15.61 -41.10 -6.64
CA ASN A 79 -16.90 -41.74 -6.39
C ASN A 79 -17.50 -42.37 -7.66
N LEU A 80 -17.33 -41.76 -8.83
CA LEU A 80 -17.77 -42.36 -10.11
C LEU A 80 -16.90 -43.54 -10.54
N SER A 81 -15.59 -43.49 -10.31
CA SER A 81 -14.69 -44.63 -10.47
C SER A 81 -15.12 -45.79 -9.57
N MET A 82 -15.41 -45.53 -8.29
CA MET A 82 -15.96 -46.52 -7.36
C MET A 82 -17.28 -47.14 -7.87
N LEU A 83 -18.21 -46.34 -8.38
CA LEU A 83 -19.44 -46.87 -8.99
C LEU A 83 -19.14 -47.69 -10.27
N LYS A 84 -18.16 -47.29 -11.10
CA LYS A 84 -17.73 -48.08 -12.28
C LYS A 84 -17.23 -49.46 -11.85
N HIS A 85 -16.34 -49.53 -10.87
CA HIS A 85 -15.78 -50.79 -10.36
C HIS A 85 -16.80 -51.64 -9.58
N PHE A 86 -17.79 -51.05 -8.91
CA PHE A 86 -18.84 -51.81 -8.25
C PHE A 86 -19.79 -52.50 -9.25
N PHE A 87 -20.16 -51.80 -10.33
CA PHE A 87 -21.19 -52.29 -11.25
C PHE A 87 -20.66 -53.10 -12.43
N LYS A 88 -19.46 -52.80 -12.96
CA LYS A 88 -18.91 -53.43 -14.17
C LYS A 88 -18.91 -54.96 -14.07
N ILE A 89 -19.51 -55.62 -15.06
CA ILE A 89 -19.30 -57.06 -15.33
C ILE A 89 -17.84 -57.26 -15.77
N PRO A 90 -17.01 -58.06 -15.07
CA PRO A 90 -15.63 -58.33 -15.47
C PRO A 90 -15.58 -59.19 -16.74
N TYR A 91 -14.57 -58.94 -17.58
CA TYR A 91 -14.36 -59.66 -18.85
C TYR A 91 -13.40 -60.83 -18.73
N SER A 92 -12.66 -60.93 -17.61
CA SER A 92 -11.74 -62.03 -17.29
C SER A 92 -11.86 -62.44 -15.81
N GLN A 93 -11.28 -63.60 -15.45
CA GLN A 93 -11.19 -64.00 -14.04
C GLN A 93 -10.33 -63.01 -13.23
N GLU A 94 -9.25 -62.48 -13.82
CA GLU A 94 -8.38 -61.49 -13.19
C GLU A 94 -9.15 -60.19 -12.86
N GLU A 95 -10.00 -59.69 -13.77
CA GLU A 95 -10.87 -58.55 -13.47
C GLU A 95 -11.87 -58.84 -12.34
N ASN A 96 -12.35 -60.08 -12.23
CA ASN A 96 -13.23 -60.52 -11.14
C ASN A 96 -12.48 -60.53 -9.80
N ASP A 97 -11.32 -61.18 -9.76
CA ASP A 97 -10.48 -61.32 -8.56
C ASP A 97 -9.96 -59.95 -8.07
N VAL A 98 -9.64 -59.02 -8.99
CA VAL A 98 -9.35 -57.62 -8.65
C VAL A 98 -10.59 -56.95 -8.08
N SER A 99 -11.72 -56.97 -8.80
CA SER A 99 -12.93 -56.24 -8.40
C SER A 99 -13.48 -56.71 -7.05
N GLY A 100 -13.40 -58.01 -6.73
CA GLY A 100 -13.79 -58.56 -5.42
C GLY A 100 -12.99 -57.95 -4.25
N ARG A 101 -11.66 -57.90 -4.39
CA ARG A 101 -10.74 -57.34 -3.38
C ARG A 101 -10.95 -55.85 -3.13
N LEU A 102 -11.44 -55.10 -4.12
CA LEU A 102 -11.68 -53.65 -3.98
C LEU A 102 -12.78 -53.30 -2.97
N PHE A 103 -13.71 -54.20 -2.68
CA PHE A 103 -14.89 -53.91 -1.84
C PHE A 103 -14.98 -54.72 -0.55
N GLU A 104 -14.21 -55.81 -0.42
CA GLU A 104 -14.26 -56.76 0.70
C GLU A 104 -14.30 -56.09 2.09
N ASN A 105 -13.45 -55.08 2.32
CA ASN A 105 -13.29 -54.41 3.61
C ASN A 105 -14.03 -53.06 3.73
N LEU A 106 -14.94 -52.73 2.81
CA LEU A 106 -15.71 -51.49 2.81
C LEU A 106 -17.14 -51.70 3.36
N LYS A 107 -17.79 -50.65 3.89
CA LYS A 107 -19.15 -50.68 4.47
C LYS A 107 -20.16 -51.43 3.60
N ILE A 108 -20.08 -51.26 2.28
CA ILE A 108 -21.00 -51.90 1.33
C ILE A 108 -20.93 -53.44 1.34
N SER A 109 -19.82 -54.07 1.75
CA SER A 109 -19.75 -55.55 1.82
C SER A 109 -20.65 -56.14 2.90
N ALA A 110 -21.02 -55.36 3.91
CA ALA A 110 -22.00 -55.75 4.92
C ALA A 110 -23.45 -55.77 4.39
N GLU A 111 -23.73 -55.03 3.31
CA GLU A 111 -25.05 -54.92 2.67
C GLU A 111 -25.31 -56.13 1.75
N LYS A 112 -25.41 -57.32 2.35
CA LYS A 112 -25.42 -58.63 1.65
C LYS A 112 -26.40 -58.73 0.49
N GLU A 113 -27.60 -58.18 0.64
CA GLU A 113 -28.62 -58.18 -0.42
C GLU A 113 -28.19 -57.33 -1.63
N ILE A 114 -27.56 -56.18 -1.37
CA ILE A 114 -27.04 -55.29 -2.40
C ILE A 114 -25.86 -55.92 -3.12
N MET A 115 -24.92 -56.51 -2.37
CA MET A 115 -23.81 -57.28 -2.93
C MET A 115 -24.33 -58.40 -3.85
N GLN A 116 -25.26 -59.24 -3.35
CA GLN A 116 -25.79 -60.37 -4.12
C GLN A 116 -26.54 -59.95 -5.39
N LYS A 117 -27.30 -58.85 -5.36
CA LYS A 117 -28.17 -58.42 -6.48
C LYS A 117 -27.49 -57.49 -7.49
N HIS A 118 -26.43 -56.77 -7.10
CA HIS A 118 -25.92 -55.63 -7.87
C HIS A 118 -24.39 -55.56 -8.05
N PHE A 119 -23.59 -56.33 -7.31
CA PHE A 119 -22.13 -56.30 -7.43
C PHE A 119 -21.63 -57.04 -8.68
N MET A 120 -20.77 -56.39 -9.48
CA MET A 120 -20.31 -56.85 -10.80
C MET A 120 -21.45 -57.23 -11.76
N GLN A 121 -22.64 -56.66 -11.59
CA GLN A 121 -23.86 -57.14 -12.24
C GLN A 121 -24.29 -56.42 -13.51
N TYR A 122 -23.65 -55.32 -13.92
CA TYR A 122 -24.14 -54.47 -15.01
C TYR A 122 -23.06 -54.13 -16.05
N PRO A 123 -23.42 -54.11 -17.35
CA PRO A 123 -22.63 -53.39 -18.34
C PRO A 123 -22.59 -51.91 -17.92
N THR A 124 -21.43 -51.25 -17.97
CA THR A 124 -21.29 -49.87 -17.46
C THR A 124 -20.60 -48.99 -18.50
N ILE A 125 -21.28 -47.93 -18.93
CA ILE A 125 -20.72 -46.89 -19.79
C ILE A 125 -20.24 -45.75 -18.88
N HIS A 126 -18.95 -45.43 -18.92
CA HIS A 126 -18.35 -44.33 -18.16
C HIS A 126 -17.83 -43.25 -19.11
N ILE A 127 -18.25 -42.00 -18.89
CA ILE A 127 -18.00 -40.84 -19.74
C ILE A 127 -17.38 -39.76 -18.86
N SER A 128 -16.14 -39.33 -19.11
CA SER A 128 -15.56 -38.15 -18.44
C SER A 128 -15.32 -37.05 -19.45
N LEU A 129 -16.00 -35.91 -19.30
CA LEU A 129 -15.94 -34.80 -20.25
C LEU A 129 -14.79 -33.82 -19.96
N LYS A 130 -14.03 -34.05 -18.88
CA LYS A 130 -12.86 -33.31 -18.36
C LYS A 130 -11.87 -32.87 -19.46
N ASP A 131 -11.67 -33.73 -20.45
CA ASP A 131 -10.73 -33.51 -21.55
C ASP A 131 -11.23 -32.54 -22.64
N LEU A 132 -12.52 -32.19 -22.71
CA LEU A 132 -13.12 -31.44 -23.82
C LEU A 132 -12.83 -29.92 -23.78
N ASN A 133 -11.67 -29.54 -23.26
CA ASN A 133 -11.16 -28.17 -23.19
C ASN A 133 -10.51 -27.72 -24.53
N THR A 134 -11.32 -27.33 -25.51
CA THR A 134 -10.88 -27.04 -26.89
C THR A 134 -11.04 -25.57 -27.30
N GLY A 135 -10.52 -25.17 -28.47
CA GLY A 135 -10.55 -23.78 -28.95
C GLY A 135 -11.70 -23.46 -29.92
N THR A 136 -12.24 -24.46 -30.60
CA THR A 136 -13.29 -24.37 -31.63
C THR A 136 -14.22 -25.58 -31.56
N TRP A 137 -15.36 -25.50 -32.25
CA TRP A 137 -16.32 -26.61 -32.36
C TRP A 137 -15.71 -27.86 -32.99
N ASP A 138 -15.08 -27.75 -34.16
CA ASP A 138 -14.44 -28.88 -34.87
C ASP A 138 -13.40 -29.59 -33.99
N LYS A 139 -12.66 -28.84 -33.16
CA LYS A 139 -11.73 -29.42 -32.18
C LYS A 139 -12.46 -30.13 -31.03
N MET A 140 -13.63 -29.63 -30.60
CA MET A 140 -14.49 -30.31 -29.62
C MET A 140 -15.03 -31.63 -30.20
N ILE A 141 -15.56 -31.62 -31.42
CA ILE A 141 -16.01 -32.84 -32.12
C ILE A 141 -14.85 -33.82 -32.34
N ALA A 142 -13.66 -33.36 -32.72
CA ALA A 142 -12.49 -34.22 -32.85
C ALA A 142 -12.10 -34.89 -31.52
N LYS A 143 -12.10 -34.15 -30.39
CA LYS A 143 -11.88 -34.75 -29.06
C LYS A 143 -13.03 -35.67 -28.63
N LEU A 144 -14.29 -35.33 -28.95
CA LEU A 144 -15.44 -36.17 -28.62
C LEU A 144 -15.40 -37.50 -29.40
N LYS A 145 -15.00 -37.49 -30.68
CA LYS A 145 -14.74 -38.71 -31.45
C LYS A 145 -13.66 -39.58 -30.82
N ILE A 146 -12.59 -38.99 -30.26
CA ILE A 146 -11.57 -39.74 -29.51
C ILE A 146 -12.19 -40.37 -28.25
N LEU A 147 -12.96 -39.61 -27.46
CA LEU A 147 -13.63 -40.09 -26.26
C LEU A 147 -14.59 -41.25 -26.56
N VAL A 148 -15.46 -41.10 -27.56
CA VAL A 148 -16.44 -42.15 -27.92
C VAL A 148 -15.75 -43.37 -28.53
N ALA A 149 -14.71 -43.19 -29.35
CA ALA A 149 -13.90 -44.30 -29.85
C ALA A 149 -13.22 -45.08 -28.71
N ASN A 150 -12.73 -44.41 -27.67
CA ASN A 150 -12.14 -45.06 -26.51
C ASN A 150 -13.19 -45.84 -25.69
N ILE A 151 -14.40 -45.30 -25.52
CA ILE A 151 -15.52 -46.01 -24.87
C ILE A 151 -15.97 -47.23 -25.68
N TYR A 152 -15.99 -47.15 -27.02
CA TYR A 152 -16.20 -48.31 -27.88
C TYR A 152 -15.04 -49.33 -27.77
N GLY A 153 -13.82 -48.85 -27.54
CA GLY A 153 -12.65 -49.68 -27.25
C GLY A 153 -12.77 -50.48 -25.95
N GLU A 154 -13.36 -49.92 -24.89
CA GLU A 154 -13.70 -50.65 -23.65
C GLU A 154 -14.74 -51.79 -23.85
N HIS A 155 -15.32 -51.90 -25.04
CA HIS A 155 -16.38 -52.85 -25.37
C HIS A 155 -16.15 -53.64 -26.69
N ASP A 156 -14.91 -53.73 -27.17
CA ASP A 156 -14.54 -54.36 -28.45
C ASP A 156 -15.05 -55.80 -28.65
N TYR A 157 -15.14 -56.60 -27.59
CA TYR A 157 -15.73 -57.94 -27.56
C TYR A 157 -17.18 -58.01 -28.11
N LEU A 158 -17.89 -56.87 -28.16
CA LEU A 158 -19.20 -56.78 -28.82
C LEU A 158 -19.13 -57.04 -30.32
N ILE A 159 -18.03 -56.67 -31.01
CA ILE A 159 -17.92 -56.66 -32.49
C ILE A 159 -18.33 -58.00 -33.10
N ASN A 160 -17.88 -59.12 -32.51
CA ASN A 160 -18.19 -60.47 -32.99
C ASN A 160 -19.68 -60.87 -32.83
N ASN A 161 -20.45 -60.10 -32.08
CA ASN A 161 -21.87 -60.29 -31.75
C ASN A 161 -22.78 -59.19 -32.36
N LEU A 162 -22.23 -58.37 -33.25
CA LEU A 162 -22.94 -57.33 -34.00
C LEU A 162 -23.42 -57.84 -35.37
N ARG A 163 -24.52 -57.27 -35.87
CA ARG A 163 -24.99 -57.50 -37.25
C ARG A 163 -24.00 -56.82 -38.22
N PRO A 164 -23.82 -57.30 -39.47
CA PRO A 164 -22.79 -56.76 -40.38
C PRO A 164 -22.86 -55.24 -40.61
N TYR A 165 -24.05 -54.63 -40.60
CA TYR A 165 -24.19 -53.18 -40.69
C TYR A 165 -23.80 -52.45 -39.39
N GLU A 166 -24.10 -53.04 -38.23
CA GLU A 166 -23.69 -52.52 -36.91
C GLU A 166 -22.18 -52.60 -36.75
N GLN A 167 -21.55 -53.70 -37.22
CA GLN A 167 -20.08 -53.84 -37.25
C GLN A 167 -19.43 -52.69 -38.04
N LYS A 168 -20.01 -52.31 -39.19
CA LYS A 168 -19.51 -51.18 -40.00
C LYS A 168 -19.60 -49.86 -39.23
N VAL A 169 -20.75 -49.55 -38.61
CA VAL A 169 -20.93 -48.33 -37.78
C VAL A 169 -19.97 -48.35 -36.58
N TYR A 170 -19.81 -49.49 -35.91
CA TYR A 170 -18.87 -49.65 -34.79
C TYR A 170 -17.42 -49.38 -35.22
N GLN A 171 -17.02 -49.86 -36.41
CA GLN A 171 -15.71 -49.57 -36.99
C GLN A 171 -15.55 -48.09 -37.41
N GLN A 172 -16.60 -47.43 -37.94
CA GLN A 172 -16.60 -45.99 -38.24
C GLN A 172 -16.39 -45.13 -36.97
N ILE A 173 -16.95 -45.55 -35.83
CA ILE A 173 -16.71 -44.91 -34.53
C ILE A 173 -15.27 -45.14 -34.07
N LEU A 174 -14.77 -46.38 -34.05
CA LEU A 174 -13.40 -46.71 -33.64
C LEU A 174 -12.33 -46.00 -34.50
N SER A 175 -12.54 -45.93 -35.81
CA SER A 175 -11.66 -45.23 -36.76
C SER A 175 -11.86 -43.71 -36.77
N ARG A 176 -12.84 -43.18 -36.02
CA ARG A 176 -13.18 -41.75 -35.87
C ARG A 176 -13.64 -41.09 -37.18
N THR A 177 -14.00 -41.89 -38.19
CA THR A 177 -14.48 -41.45 -39.51
C THR A 177 -15.99 -41.23 -39.59
N CYS A 178 -16.72 -41.44 -38.48
CA CYS A 178 -18.15 -41.18 -38.40
C CYS A 178 -18.51 -39.70 -38.68
N ASP A 179 -19.76 -39.41 -39.05
CA ASP A 179 -20.26 -38.02 -39.05
C ASP A 179 -20.73 -37.55 -37.65
N GLU A 180 -21.27 -36.33 -37.54
CA GLU A 180 -21.77 -35.79 -36.26
C GLU A 180 -23.09 -36.44 -35.82
N SER A 181 -23.94 -36.89 -36.73
CA SER A 181 -25.20 -37.61 -36.42
C SER A 181 -24.91 -39.03 -35.91
N GLU A 182 -24.01 -39.75 -36.59
CA GLU A 182 -23.49 -41.05 -36.13
C GLU A 182 -22.85 -40.92 -34.73
N LEU A 183 -22.16 -39.81 -34.46
CA LEU A 183 -21.58 -39.52 -33.14
C LEU A 183 -22.66 -39.22 -32.08
N GLU A 184 -23.69 -38.43 -32.40
CA GLU A 184 -24.79 -38.07 -31.49
C GLU A 184 -25.58 -39.31 -31.02
N PHE A 185 -25.80 -40.29 -31.91
CA PHE A 185 -26.52 -41.52 -31.58
C PHE A 185 -25.63 -42.66 -31.05
N SER A 186 -24.30 -42.57 -31.17
CA SER A 186 -23.34 -43.63 -30.81
C SER A 186 -23.56 -44.25 -29.42
N LEU A 187 -23.61 -43.43 -28.36
CA LEU A 187 -23.75 -43.92 -26.98
C LEU A 187 -25.09 -44.64 -26.75
N ARG A 188 -26.16 -44.25 -27.47
CA ARG A 188 -27.45 -44.95 -27.45
C ARG A 188 -27.33 -46.31 -28.11
N GLU A 189 -26.74 -46.38 -29.30
CA GLU A 189 -26.51 -47.65 -30.02
C GLU A 189 -25.66 -48.62 -29.19
N LEU A 190 -24.57 -48.14 -28.58
CA LEU A 190 -23.75 -48.91 -27.65
C LEU A 190 -24.56 -49.48 -26.49
N SER A 191 -25.45 -48.69 -25.87
CA SER A 191 -26.33 -49.17 -24.79
C SER A 191 -27.28 -50.30 -25.25
N MET A 192 -27.78 -50.24 -26.49
CA MET A 192 -28.57 -51.30 -27.09
C MET A 192 -27.73 -52.56 -27.38
N TYR A 193 -26.50 -52.41 -27.87
CA TYR A 193 -25.59 -53.53 -28.12
C TYR A 193 -25.22 -54.26 -26.83
N LEU A 194 -24.89 -53.51 -25.77
CA LEU A 194 -24.63 -54.05 -24.43
C LEU A 194 -25.85 -54.81 -23.87
N ARG A 195 -27.06 -54.23 -23.95
CA ARG A 195 -28.30 -54.94 -23.56
C ARG A 195 -28.51 -56.21 -24.39
N ARG A 196 -28.27 -56.19 -25.70
CA ARG A 196 -28.48 -57.36 -26.56
C ARG A 196 -27.47 -58.48 -26.25
N HIS A 197 -26.24 -58.14 -25.90
CA HIS A 197 -25.21 -59.08 -25.48
C HIS A 197 -25.53 -59.69 -24.10
N TYR A 198 -25.55 -58.87 -23.04
CA TYR A 198 -25.70 -59.33 -21.66
C TYR A 198 -27.14 -59.65 -21.22
N LYS A 199 -28.14 -59.42 -22.08
CA LYS A 199 -29.59 -59.45 -21.76
C LYS A 199 -29.99 -58.52 -20.61
N LYS A 200 -29.14 -57.54 -20.29
CA LYS A 200 -29.24 -56.72 -19.08
C LYS A 200 -28.94 -55.26 -19.42
N LYS A 201 -29.75 -54.35 -18.87
CA LYS A 201 -29.63 -52.91 -19.08
C LYS A 201 -28.32 -52.38 -18.49
N CYS A 202 -27.71 -51.36 -19.10
CA CYS A 202 -26.45 -50.79 -18.64
C CYS A 202 -26.63 -49.69 -17.57
N ILE A 203 -25.61 -49.45 -16.75
CA ILE A 203 -25.46 -48.24 -15.94
C ILE A 203 -24.70 -47.19 -16.75
N VAL A 204 -25.06 -45.91 -16.62
CA VAL A 204 -24.37 -44.79 -17.28
C VAL A 204 -23.84 -43.81 -16.24
N LEU A 205 -22.55 -43.53 -16.28
CA LEU A 205 -21.86 -42.62 -15.36
C LEU A 205 -21.20 -41.49 -16.16
N ILE A 206 -21.51 -40.23 -15.82
CA ILE A 206 -21.02 -39.05 -16.55
C ILE A 206 -20.35 -38.09 -15.56
N ASP A 207 -19.05 -37.87 -15.74
CA ASP A 207 -18.23 -36.94 -14.97
C ASP A 207 -17.94 -35.63 -15.73
N GLU A 208 -17.81 -34.54 -14.97
CA GLU A 208 -17.70 -33.15 -15.44
C GLU A 208 -18.73 -32.78 -16.54
N TYR A 209 -20.00 -33.15 -16.32
CA TYR A 209 -21.08 -32.99 -17.32
C TYR A 209 -21.23 -31.55 -17.86
N ASP A 210 -20.81 -30.57 -17.06
CA ASP A 210 -20.88 -29.13 -17.26
C ASP A 210 -19.68 -28.52 -18.00
N SER A 211 -18.51 -29.17 -17.95
CA SER A 211 -17.23 -28.64 -18.45
C SER A 211 -17.23 -28.25 -19.95
N PRO A 212 -17.83 -29.03 -20.88
CA PRO A 212 -17.88 -28.64 -22.30
C PRO A 212 -18.69 -27.37 -22.55
N MET A 213 -19.76 -27.13 -21.76
CA MET A 213 -20.60 -25.94 -21.90
C MET A 213 -19.89 -24.68 -21.38
N GLU A 214 -19.20 -24.79 -20.25
CA GLU A 214 -18.34 -23.70 -19.75
C GLU A 214 -17.32 -23.31 -20.81
N ARG A 215 -16.71 -24.29 -21.47
CA ARG A 215 -15.73 -24.01 -22.52
C ARG A 215 -16.34 -23.41 -23.78
N ALA A 216 -17.47 -23.94 -24.23
CA ALA A 216 -18.17 -23.48 -25.44
C ALA A 216 -18.67 -22.04 -25.29
N TYR A 217 -19.18 -21.64 -24.11
CA TYR A 217 -19.48 -20.25 -23.79
C TYR A 217 -18.21 -19.38 -23.83
N ASN A 218 -17.15 -19.81 -23.16
CA ASN A 218 -15.91 -19.03 -23.07
C ASN A 218 -15.19 -18.81 -24.41
N LYS A 219 -15.51 -19.60 -25.44
CA LYS A 219 -14.93 -19.56 -26.79
C LYS A 219 -15.95 -19.28 -27.91
N GLY A 220 -17.18 -18.88 -27.56
CA GLY A 220 -18.15 -18.35 -28.53
C GLY A 220 -18.85 -19.36 -29.45
N TYR A 221 -18.84 -20.66 -29.11
CA TYR A 221 -19.55 -21.70 -29.87
C TYR A 221 -20.63 -22.43 -29.05
N TYR A 222 -21.16 -21.77 -28.02
CA TYR A 222 -22.13 -22.32 -27.06
C TYR A 222 -23.37 -22.94 -27.71
N GLU A 223 -24.07 -22.25 -28.61
CA GLU A 223 -25.37 -22.73 -29.11
C GLU A 223 -25.26 -24.05 -29.90
N VAL A 224 -24.25 -24.16 -30.78
CA VAL A 224 -23.99 -25.39 -31.56
C VAL A 224 -23.66 -26.56 -30.63
N ALA A 225 -22.83 -26.32 -29.61
CA ALA A 225 -22.51 -27.34 -28.63
C ALA A 225 -23.72 -27.71 -27.75
N ASN A 226 -24.52 -26.72 -27.34
CA ASN A 226 -25.74 -26.92 -26.56
C ASN A 226 -26.72 -27.86 -27.29
N ASP A 227 -26.98 -27.63 -28.58
CA ASP A 227 -27.91 -28.45 -29.34
C ASP A 227 -27.37 -29.86 -29.62
N PHE A 228 -26.08 -30.01 -29.94
CA PHE A 228 -25.45 -31.34 -30.08
C PHE A 228 -25.52 -32.15 -28.77
N PHE A 229 -25.07 -31.58 -27.64
CA PHE A 229 -25.05 -32.30 -26.36
C PHE A 229 -26.48 -32.57 -25.83
N LYS A 230 -27.45 -31.71 -26.18
CA LYS A 230 -28.88 -31.93 -25.93
C LYS A 230 -29.44 -33.11 -26.72
N GLY A 231 -29.08 -33.23 -28.00
CA GLY A 231 -29.39 -34.38 -28.84
C GLY A 231 -28.82 -35.68 -28.25
N MET A 232 -27.49 -35.71 -28.07
CA MET A 232 -26.76 -36.88 -27.57
C MET A 232 -27.25 -37.37 -26.20
N PHE A 233 -27.43 -36.48 -25.22
CA PHE A 233 -27.94 -36.92 -23.91
C PHE A 233 -29.44 -37.24 -23.93
N SER A 234 -30.25 -36.58 -24.78
CA SER A 234 -31.65 -36.99 -24.96
C SER A 234 -31.77 -38.39 -25.57
N SER A 235 -30.93 -38.71 -26.55
CA SER A 235 -30.89 -40.03 -27.20
C SER A 235 -30.47 -41.12 -26.20
N LEU A 236 -29.48 -40.83 -25.35
CA LEU A 236 -28.94 -41.76 -24.36
C LEU A 236 -29.81 -41.94 -23.10
N LEU A 237 -30.45 -40.87 -22.59
CA LEU A 237 -31.05 -40.84 -21.25
C LEU A 237 -32.56 -40.51 -21.18
N LYS A 238 -33.19 -39.96 -22.23
CA LYS A 238 -34.63 -39.66 -22.18
C LYS A 238 -35.49 -40.87 -22.56
N SER A 239 -35.37 -41.31 -23.80
CA SER A 239 -36.24 -42.31 -24.42
C SER A 239 -35.58 -43.69 -24.53
N ASN A 240 -34.69 -44.01 -23.59
CA ASN A 240 -33.77 -45.14 -23.66
C ASN A 240 -33.81 -46.05 -22.40
N SER A 241 -34.87 -45.93 -21.59
CA SER A 241 -35.06 -46.68 -20.33
C SER A 241 -35.25 -48.18 -20.51
N GLU A 242 -35.35 -48.68 -21.74
CA GLU A 242 -35.26 -50.10 -22.05
C GLU A 242 -33.82 -50.63 -22.15
N ASN A 243 -32.84 -49.77 -22.44
CA ASN A 243 -31.41 -50.12 -22.60
C ASN A 243 -30.55 -49.66 -21.43
N VAL A 244 -30.85 -48.50 -20.84
CA VAL A 244 -30.22 -47.99 -19.61
C VAL A 244 -31.07 -48.38 -18.39
N ALA A 245 -30.44 -48.83 -17.32
CA ALA A 245 -31.06 -49.15 -16.03
C ALA A 245 -31.24 -47.90 -15.18
N LYS A 246 -30.14 -47.14 -15.02
CA LYS A 246 -30.03 -45.92 -14.23
C LYS A 246 -28.79 -45.13 -14.64
N ALA A 247 -28.79 -43.81 -14.42
CA ALA A 247 -27.65 -42.96 -14.66
C ALA A 247 -27.31 -42.03 -13.49
N MET A 248 -26.02 -41.74 -13.32
CA MET A 248 -25.53 -40.64 -12.47
C MET A 248 -24.70 -39.66 -13.30
N LEU A 249 -25.05 -38.38 -13.22
CA LEU A 249 -24.22 -37.26 -13.68
C LEU A 249 -23.64 -36.57 -12.45
N VAL A 250 -22.41 -36.09 -12.53
CA VAL A 250 -21.80 -35.23 -11.52
C VAL A 250 -21.14 -34.02 -12.14
N GLY A 251 -21.14 -32.90 -11.41
CA GLY A 251 -20.61 -31.62 -11.89
C GLY A 251 -20.47 -30.58 -10.79
N VAL A 252 -20.21 -29.35 -11.20
CA VAL A 252 -20.09 -28.16 -10.34
C VAL A 252 -21.35 -27.31 -10.46
N LEU A 253 -21.62 -26.80 -11.66
CA LEU A 253 -22.61 -25.77 -11.94
C LEU A 253 -23.99 -26.37 -12.23
N ARG A 254 -25.05 -25.70 -11.78
CA ARG A 254 -26.44 -26.07 -12.13
C ARG A 254 -26.86 -25.54 -13.49
N ILE A 255 -26.21 -26.04 -14.54
CA ILE A 255 -26.62 -25.77 -15.92
C ILE A 255 -27.79 -26.69 -16.27
N ALA A 256 -28.85 -26.05 -16.78
CA ALA A 256 -30.02 -26.66 -17.42
C ALA A 256 -31.00 -27.46 -16.55
N LYS A 257 -32.14 -26.81 -16.27
CA LYS A 257 -33.43 -27.31 -16.78
C LYS A 257 -33.83 -26.71 -18.14
N SER A 258 -33.18 -25.65 -18.60
CA SER A 258 -33.50 -25.00 -19.89
C SER A 258 -32.37 -24.93 -20.93
N GLY A 259 -31.11 -25.17 -20.57
CA GLY A 259 -30.02 -25.43 -21.54
C GLY A 259 -30.05 -26.88 -22.07
N PHE A 260 -28.88 -27.47 -22.36
CA PHE A 260 -28.81 -28.77 -23.04
C PHE A 260 -29.53 -29.93 -22.32
N LEU A 261 -29.54 -29.99 -20.99
CA LEU A 261 -30.32 -31.00 -20.24
C LEU A 261 -31.85 -30.78 -20.26
N SER A 262 -32.37 -29.73 -20.89
CA SER A 262 -33.82 -29.50 -21.08
C SER A 262 -34.54 -30.65 -21.80
N GLY A 263 -33.81 -31.47 -22.56
CA GLY A 263 -34.32 -32.70 -23.13
C GLY A 263 -34.73 -33.73 -22.06
N LEU A 264 -34.09 -33.76 -20.89
CA LEU A 264 -34.27 -34.76 -19.84
C LEU A 264 -35.38 -34.36 -18.87
N ASN A 265 -36.61 -34.81 -19.13
CA ASN A 265 -37.75 -34.62 -18.23
C ASN A 265 -37.75 -35.58 -17.01
N ASN A 266 -36.77 -36.47 -16.93
CA ASN A 266 -36.62 -37.56 -15.96
C ASN A 266 -35.41 -37.38 -15.00
N ILE A 267 -34.87 -36.16 -14.92
CA ILE A 267 -33.67 -35.83 -14.12
C ILE A 267 -34.00 -35.28 -12.73
N THR A 268 -33.46 -35.93 -11.69
CA THR A 268 -33.52 -35.46 -10.31
C THR A 268 -32.21 -34.80 -9.92
N ILE A 269 -32.26 -33.50 -9.63
CA ILE A 269 -31.09 -32.67 -9.31
C ILE A 269 -30.88 -32.61 -7.78
N TYR A 270 -29.66 -32.86 -7.33
CA TYR A 270 -29.21 -32.88 -5.94
C TYR A 270 -28.19 -31.74 -5.67
N PRO A 271 -28.64 -30.48 -5.63
CA PRO A 271 -27.79 -29.33 -5.31
C PRO A 271 -27.40 -29.32 -3.83
N PHE A 272 -26.22 -28.76 -3.54
CA PHE A 272 -25.54 -28.91 -2.25
C PHE A 272 -26.33 -28.39 -1.02
N HIS A 273 -27.00 -27.24 -1.13
CA HIS A 273 -27.74 -26.63 0.00
C HIS A 273 -29.11 -27.24 0.30
N LYS A 274 -29.69 -28.04 -0.61
CA LYS A 274 -31.15 -28.27 -0.60
C LYS A 274 -31.56 -29.36 0.37
N GLU A 275 -32.07 -28.92 1.52
CA GLU A 275 -32.92 -29.73 2.42
C GLU A 275 -33.94 -30.57 1.63
N ARG A 276 -34.02 -31.86 1.97
CA ARG A 276 -34.94 -32.84 1.41
C ARG A 276 -35.45 -33.73 2.53
N ARG A 277 -36.63 -34.33 2.36
CA ARG A 277 -37.18 -35.33 3.30
C ARG A 277 -36.31 -36.59 3.46
N SER A 278 -35.38 -36.83 2.53
CA SER A 278 -34.31 -37.82 2.65
C SER A 278 -32.98 -37.11 2.36
N PRO A 279 -31.96 -37.22 3.25
CA PRO A 279 -30.66 -36.55 3.13
C PRO A 279 -29.69 -37.25 2.15
N ILE A 280 -30.23 -37.98 1.17
CA ILE A 280 -29.48 -38.81 0.22
C ILE A 280 -28.39 -38.04 -0.52
N TYR A 281 -27.23 -38.68 -0.68
CA TYR A 281 -26.00 -38.19 -1.29
C TYR A 281 -25.31 -36.98 -0.61
N LEU A 282 -25.81 -36.44 0.50
CA LEU A 282 -25.26 -35.20 1.08
C LEU A 282 -23.84 -35.40 1.63
N ASP A 283 -23.66 -36.36 2.53
CA ASP A 283 -22.41 -36.76 3.21
C ASP A 283 -21.46 -37.61 2.33
N LYS A 284 -21.93 -38.07 1.17
CA LYS A 284 -21.17 -39.00 0.30
C LYS A 284 -20.07 -38.33 -0.52
N PHE A 285 -20.06 -37.00 -0.60
CA PHE A 285 -19.08 -36.19 -1.34
C PHE A 285 -18.58 -35.07 -0.43
N GLY A 286 -17.27 -35.00 -0.17
CA GLY A 286 -16.73 -34.27 0.98
C GLY A 286 -16.41 -35.21 2.14
N PHE A 287 -15.59 -34.76 3.11
CA PHE A 287 -15.37 -35.49 4.37
C PHE A 287 -16.22 -34.87 5.48
N THR A 288 -16.76 -35.70 6.38
CA THR A 288 -17.48 -35.24 7.59
C THR A 288 -16.49 -34.97 8.73
N SER A 289 -16.94 -34.26 9.77
CA SER A 289 -16.12 -34.01 10.98
C SER A 289 -15.59 -35.31 11.60
N ASP A 290 -16.43 -36.34 11.75
CA ASP A 290 -16.03 -37.68 12.22
C ASP A 290 -14.94 -38.35 11.36
N GLU A 291 -14.95 -38.13 10.05
CA GLU A 291 -13.93 -38.68 9.13
C GLU A 291 -12.62 -37.90 9.23
N VAL A 292 -12.68 -36.57 9.43
CA VAL A 292 -11.49 -35.74 9.67
C VAL A 292 -10.89 -36.04 11.04
N GLU A 293 -11.69 -36.19 12.10
CA GLU A 293 -11.23 -36.56 13.45
C GLU A 293 -10.51 -37.91 13.45
N LEU A 294 -11.00 -38.91 12.69
CA LEU A 294 -10.29 -40.17 12.48
C LEU A 294 -8.93 -39.99 11.78
N LEU A 295 -8.81 -39.02 10.86
CA LEU A 295 -7.60 -38.79 10.08
C LEU A 295 -6.53 -37.96 10.82
N LEU A 296 -6.91 -37.02 11.69
CA LEU A 296 -5.97 -36.11 12.34
C LEU A 296 -4.79 -36.76 13.08
N PRO A 297 -4.92 -37.93 13.74
CA PRO A 297 -3.79 -38.64 14.36
C PRO A 297 -2.68 -39.10 13.39
N LEU A 298 -2.79 -38.83 12.08
CA LEU A 298 -1.70 -38.98 11.11
C LEU A 298 -0.76 -37.76 11.06
N CYS A 299 -1.12 -36.64 11.69
CA CYS A 299 -0.28 -35.46 11.81
C CYS A 299 0.00 -35.18 13.30
N GLU A 300 1.28 -35.07 13.64
CA GLU A 300 1.70 -34.63 14.98
C GLU A 300 1.38 -33.13 15.18
N ASP A 301 1.17 -32.72 16.43
CA ASP A 301 0.88 -31.35 16.90
C ASP A 301 -0.35 -30.59 16.34
N LEU A 302 -1.09 -31.13 15.35
CA LEU A 302 -2.30 -30.49 14.83
C LEU A 302 -3.52 -30.60 15.78
N LYS A 303 -4.18 -29.47 16.03
CA LYS A 303 -5.41 -29.40 16.84
C LYS A 303 -6.65 -29.32 15.96
N ILE A 304 -7.69 -30.08 16.30
CA ILE A 304 -8.97 -30.11 15.59
C ILE A 304 -9.58 -28.71 15.40
N ASN A 305 -9.49 -27.82 16.40
CA ASN A 305 -10.03 -26.46 16.31
C ASN A 305 -9.34 -25.60 15.22
N ASP A 306 -8.04 -25.77 15.03
CA ASP A 306 -7.27 -25.03 14.02
C ASP A 306 -7.54 -25.58 12.61
N VAL A 307 -7.67 -26.91 12.48
CA VAL A 307 -8.13 -27.57 11.25
C VAL A 307 -9.56 -27.16 10.89
N GLN A 308 -10.45 -27.08 11.88
CA GLN A 308 -11.83 -26.59 11.71
C GLN A 308 -11.83 -25.17 11.14
N LYS A 309 -11.09 -24.25 11.77
CA LYS A 309 -10.98 -22.85 11.30
C LYS A 309 -10.47 -22.75 9.84
N TRP A 310 -9.51 -23.60 9.47
CA TRP A 310 -8.93 -23.57 8.13
C TRP A 310 -9.79 -24.23 7.06
N TYR A 311 -10.51 -25.32 7.38
CA TYR A 311 -11.10 -26.22 6.37
C TYR A 311 -12.58 -26.61 6.56
N ASP A 312 -13.17 -26.47 7.76
CA ASP A 312 -14.62 -26.68 7.99
C ASP A 312 -15.42 -25.45 7.55
N GLY A 313 -16.65 -25.64 7.10
CA GLY A 313 -17.59 -24.56 6.80
C GLY A 313 -18.56 -24.87 5.67
N TYR A 314 -18.30 -25.87 4.82
CA TYR A 314 -19.22 -26.23 3.75
C TYR A 314 -20.43 -26.98 4.30
N ILE A 315 -21.60 -26.33 4.30
CA ILE A 315 -22.83 -26.90 4.87
C ILE A 315 -23.71 -27.51 3.77
N ALA A 316 -23.85 -28.83 3.80
CA ALA A 316 -24.74 -29.59 2.92
C ALA A 316 -26.14 -29.75 3.56
N GLY A 317 -27.19 -29.58 2.75
CA GLY A 317 -28.58 -29.72 3.22
C GLY A 317 -28.94 -28.88 4.45
N GLY A 318 -28.31 -27.71 4.60
CA GLY A 318 -28.54 -26.77 5.71
C GLY A 318 -28.03 -27.22 7.09
N THR A 319 -27.44 -28.41 7.22
CA THR A 319 -27.13 -29.03 8.53
C THR A 319 -25.86 -29.87 8.59
N ILE A 320 -25.41 -30.47 7.49
CA ILE A 320 -24.27 -31.41 7.49
C ILE A 320 -22.99 -30.64 7.17
N HIS A 321 -22.10 -30.53 8.16
CA HIS A 321 -20.77 -29.95 8.00
C HIS A 321 -19.86 -30.87 7.18
N LEU A 322 -19.16 -30.29 6.20
CA LEU A 322 -18.23 -30.99 5.33
C LEU A 322 -16.96 -30.19 5.07
N TYR A 323 -15.88 -30.95 4.87
CA TYR A 323 -14.54 -30.48 4.54
C TYR A 323 -14.24 -30.81 3.08
N ASN A 324 -13.41 -29.99 2.43
CA ASN A 324 -12.91 -30.31 1.10
C ASN A 324 -11.91 -31.48 1.19
N PRO A 325 -12.14 -32.61 0.50
CA PRO A 325 -11.24 -33.77 0.56
C PRO A 325 -9.82 -33.46 0.14
N TRP A 326 -9.63 -32.59 -0.87
CA TRP A 326 -8.29 -32.20 -1.34
C TRP A 326 -7.53 -31.39 -0.30
N SER A 327 -8.20 -30.47 0.40
CA SER A 327 -7.55 -29.65 1.41
C SER A 327 -7.14 -30.48 2.63
N ILE A 328 -7.97 -31.45 3.04
CA ILE A 328 -7.61 -32.42 4.10
C ILE A 328 -6.50 -33.38 3.64
N ILE A 329 -6.57 -33.91 2.42
CA ILE A 329 -5.51 -34.78 1.87
C ILE A 329 -4.18 -34.02 1.75
N GLY A 330 -4.19 -32.74 1.35
CA GLY A 330 -3.02 -31.88 1.33
C GLY A 330 -2.45 -31.62 2.73
N LEU A 331 -3.32 -31.32 3.70
CA LEU A 331 -2.94 -31.18 5.12
C LEU A 331 -2.25 -32.44 5.66
N LEU A 332 -2.78 -33.62 5.33
CA LEU A 332 -2.23 -34.92 5.75
C LEU A 332 -0.96 -35.33 4.98
N SER A 333 -0.72 -34.74 3.82
CA SER A 333 0.52 -34.92 3.03
C SER A 333 1.66 -34.08 3.59
N ASP A 334 1.38 -32.82 3.92
CA ASP A 334 2.41 -31.81 4.17
C ASP A 334 2.53 -31.43 5.66
N GLY A 335 1.61 -31.90 6.52
CA GLY A 335 1.60 -31.67 7.96
C GLY A 335 1.24 -30.25 8.42
N ILE A 336 0.97 -29.30 7.51
CA ILE A 336 0.86 -27.87 7.81
C ILE A 336 -0.43 -27.21 7.34
N LEU A 337 -0.91 -26.22 8.10
CA LEU A 337 -2.07 -25.40 7.76
C LEU A 337 -1.69 -24.35 6.69
N LYS A 338 -2.23 -24.49 5.48
CA LYS A 338 -2.04 -23.57 4.34
C LYS A 338 -3.14 -23.71 3.28
N THR A 339 -3.12 -22.88 2.23
CA THR A 339 -4.02 -23.02 1.08
C THR A 339 -3.59 -24.16 0.15
N TYR A 340 -4.43 -25.18 -0.01
CA TYR A 340 -4.29 -26.31 -0.93
C TYR A 340 -5.29 -26.25 -2.09
N TRP A 341 -6.44 -25.60 -1.88
CA TRP A 341 -7.57 -25.57 -2.82
C TRP A 341 -7.31 -24.77 -4.11
N THR A 342 -6.31 -23.87 -4.11
CA THR A 342 -5.90 -22.94 -5.19
C THR A 342 -6.38 -23.30 -6.60
N ASP A 343 -7.31 -22.50 -7.14
CA ASP A 343 -7.98 -22.75 -8.42
C ASP A 343 -7.19 -22.18 -9.61
N THR A 344 -6.46 -23.06 -10.30
CA THR A 344 -5.67 -22.72 -11.50
C THR A 344 -6.41 -23.03 -12.81
N GLY A 345 -7.67 -23.47 -12.77
CA GLY A 345 -8.28 -24.24 -13.85
C GLY A 345 -9.34 -23.52 -14.67
N SER A 346 -10.34 -22.93 -14.01
CA SER A 346 -11.58 -22.54 -14.68
C SER A 346 -12.29 -21.35 -13.99
N THR A 347 -11.56 -20.24 -13.96
CA THR A 347 -11.95 -18.94 -13.39
C THR A 347 -12.52 -17.98 -14.43
N GLN A 348 -12.21 -18.18 -15.72
CA GLN A 348 -12.51 -17.27 -16.85
C GLN A 348 -13.99 -16.86 -16.98
N THR A 349 -14.94 -17.74 -16.61
CA THR A 349 -16.38 -17.42 -16.57
C THR A 349 -16.69 -16.42 -15.45
N LEU A 350 -16.19 -16.71 -14.25
CA LEU A 350 -16.36 -15.89 -13.05
C LEU A 350 -15.72 -14.52 -13.24
N GLU A 351 -14.49 -14.46 -13.75
CA GLU A 351 -13.78 -13.22 -14.12
C GLU A 351 -14.63 -12.35 -15.05
N LYS A 352 -15.08 -12.89 -16.19
CA LYS A 352 -15.91 -12.18 -17.18
C LYS A 352 -17.23 -11.64 -16.62
N CYS A 353 -17.85 -12.37 -15.68
CA CYS A 353 -19.06 -11.92 -15.03
C CYS A 353 -18.76 -10.87 -13.95
N LEU A 354 -17.71 -11.06 -13.14
CA LEU A 354 -17.26 -10.09 -12.13
C LEU A 354 -16.98 -8.71 -12.74
N TRP A 355 -16.31 -8.66 -13.90
CA TRP A 355 -16.12 -7.44 -14.70
C TRP A 355 -17.41 -6.65 -15.02
N LYS A 356 -18.59 -7.27 -14.91
CA LYS A 356 -19.90 -6.68 -15.18
C LYS A 356 -20.80 -6.59 -13.93
N ALA A 357 -20.25 -6.84 -12.74
CA ALA A 357 -20.99 -6.78 -11.48
C ALA A 357 -21.38 -5.35 -11.09
N SER A 358 -22.53 -5.17 -10.46
CA SER A 358 -22.96 -3.85 -9.98
C SER A 358 -22.15 -3.39 -8.76
N SER A 359 -22.17 -2.08 -8.49
CA SER A 359 -21.58 -1.53 -7.27
C SER A 359 -22.19 -2.13 -5.98
N SER A 360 -23.46 -2.55 -6.01
CA SER A 360 -24.10 -3.22 -4.86
C SER A 360 -23.57 -4.64 -4.61
N PHE A 361 -23.07 -5.32 -5.65
CA PHE A 361 -22.29 -6.54 -5.52
C PHE A 361 -20.91 -6.25 -4.92
N LYS A 362 -20.22 -5.18 -5.36
CA LYS A 362 -18.92 -4.76 -4.80
C LYS A 362 -19.03 -4.48 -3.28
N GLU A 363 -20.02 -3.69 -2.85
CA GLU A 363 -20.32 -3.47 -1.41
C GLU A 363 -20.56 -4.77 -0.63
N SER A 364 -21.19 -5.76 -1.28
CA SER A 364 -21.50 -7.05 -0.66
C SER A 364 -20.26 -7.95 -0.56
N VAL A 365 -19.32 -7.86 -1.50
CA VAL A 365 -18.01 -8.51 -1.38
C VAL A 365 -17.17 -7.88 -0.26
N GLU A 366 -17.20 -6.55 -0.10
CA GLU A 366 -16.52 -5.87 1.02
C GLU A 366 -17.02 -6.39 2.38
N LYS A 367 -18.33 -6.56 2.53
CA LYS A 367 -18.98 -7.14 3.72
C LYS A 367 -18.52 -8.60 3.95
N LEU A 368 -18.48 -9.43 2.91
CA LEU A 368 -17.97 -10.81 3.01
C LEU A 368 -16.51 -10.88 3.49
N LEU A 369 -15.64 -10.00 2.98
CA LEU A 369 -14.23 -9.94 3.41
C LEU A 369 -14.09 -9.56 4.89
N LYS A 370 -14.94 -8.64 5.36
CA LYS A 370 -15.08 -8.28 6.79
C LYS A 370 -15.66 -9.40 7.65
N GLY A 371 -16.20 -10.45 7.05
CA GLY A 371 -16.83 -11.59 7.74
C GLY A 371 -18.31 -11.39 8.04
N GLU A 372 -18.97 -10.43 7.39
CA GLU A 372 -20.43 -10.24 7.47
C GLU A 372 -21.17 -11.23 6.56
N ASN A 373 -22.39 -11.61 6.97
CA ASN A 373 -23.25 -12.54 6.24
C ASN A 373 -24.05 -11.83 5.13
N ILE A 374 -24.10 -12.40 3.92
CA ILE A 374 -24.94 -11.86 2.84
C ILE A 374 -26.33 -12.47 2.89
N THR A 375 -27.28 -11.64 3.33
CA THR A 375 -28.69 -11.97 3.47
C THR A 375 -29.45 -11.90 2.15
N ASN A 376 -30.64 -12.50 2.10
CA ASN A 376 -31.64 -12.36 1.02
C ASN A 376 -31.26 -12.81 -0.41
N VAL A 377 -30.01 -13.21 -0.67
CA VAL A 377 -29.60 -13.78 -1.97
C VAL A 377 -30.14 -15.20 -2.15
N LYS A 378 -30.77 -15.46 -3.30
CA LYS A 378 -31.31 -16.78 -3.68
C LYS A 378 -30.47 -17.40 -4.78
N ILE A 379 -29.76 -18.48 -4.48
CA ILE A 379 -29.03 -19.28 -5.48
C ILE A 379 -29.98 -19.72 -6.59
N GLN A 380 -29.61 -19.49 -7.85
CA GLN A 380 -30.50 -19.79 -8.98
C GLN A 380 -30.67 -21.30 -9.20
N ASP A 381 -31.91 -21.67 -9.53
CA ASP A 381 -32.34 -23.06 -9.75
C ASP A 381 -32.11 -23.55 -11.21
N ASP A 382 -31.68 -22.66 -12.11
CA ASP A 382 -31.38 -22.93 -13.52
C ASP A 382 -30.50 -21.81 -14.11
N LEU A 383 -29.18 -22.03 -14.20
CA LEU A 383 -28.24 -21.03 -14.71
C LEU A 383 -28.09 -21.21 -16.24
N ARG A 384 -28.28 -20.12 -17.01
CA ARG A 384 -28.09 -20.10 -18.47
C ARG A 384 -26.89 -19.24 -18.86
N TYR A 385 -25.96 -19.81 -19.62
CA TYR A 385 -24.81 -19.08 -20.18
C TYR A 385 -25.22 -17.87 -21.03
N SER A 386 -26.20 -18.04 -21.91
CA SER A 386 -26.77 -16.97 -22.75
C SER A 386 -27.48 -15.84 -21.99
N HIS A 387 -27.67 -15.98 -20.67
CA HIS A 387 -28.28 -14.97 -19.80
C HIS A 387 -27.26 -14.38 -18.79
N LEU A 388 -26.01 -14.86 -18.71
CA LEU A 388 -25.02 -14.34 -17.75
C LEU A 388 -24.76 -12.84 -17.97
N ASP A 389 -24.79 -12.39 -19.22
CA ASP A 389 -24.66 -11.00 -19.62
C ASP A 389 -25.89 -10.11 -19.29
N GLN A 390 -26.99 -10.70 -18.80
CA GLN A 390 -28.27 -10.03 -18.52
C GLN A 390 -28.65 -10.00 -17.03
N TYR A 391 -28.20 -10.95 -16.22
CA TYR A 391 -28.58 -11.08 -14.79
C TYR A 391 -27.35 -10.97 -13.84
N GLN A 392 -26.54 -9.93 -14.09
CA GLN A 392 -25.24 -9.63 -13.46
C GLN A 392 -25.01 -10.28 -12.08
N ASP A 393 -25.50 -9.68 -11.00
CA ASP A 393 -25.08 -10.06 -9.64
C ASP A 393 -25.60 -11.43 -9.19
N LEU A 394 -26.86 -11.76 -9.51
CA LEU A 394 -27.49 -13.01 -9.04
C LEU A 394 -26.92 -14.26 -9.73
N ALA A 395 -26.46 -14.10 -10.98
CA ALA A 395 -25.70 -15.11 -11.69
C ALA A 395 -24.30 -15.29 -11.06
N ILE A 396 -23.60 -14.22 -10.70
CA ILE A 396 -22.29 -14.28 -10.06
C ILE A 396 -22.37 -14.96 -8.68
N TRP A 397 -23.32 -14.60 -7.83
CA TRP A 397 -23.54 -15.28 -6.54
C TRP A 397 -23.78 -16.79 -6.73
N THR A 398 -24.55 -17.15 -7.76
CA THR A 398 -24.81 -18.56 -8.12
C THR A 398 -23.54 -19.28 -8.56
N LEU A 399 -22.72 -18.66 -9.42
CA LEU A 399 -21.44 -19.20 -9.89
C LEU A 399 -20.45 -19.41 -8.73
N LEU A 400 -20.26 -18.39 -7.88
CA LEU A 400 -19.36 -18.43 -6.72
C LEU A 400 -19.74 -19.55 -5.74
N TYR A 401 -21.03 -19.66 -5.44
CA TYR A 401 -21.57 -20.70 -4.57
C TYR A 401 -21.32 -22.11 -5.13
N TYR A 402 -21.65 -22.37 -6.41
CA TYR A 402 -21.47 -23.70 -6.98
C TYR A 402 -19.99 -24.06 -7.17
N ALA A 403 -19.13 -23.09 -7.52
CA ALA A 403 -17.69 -23.31 -7.67
C ALA A 403 -17.01 -23.70 -6.34
N GLY A 404 -17.44 -23.10 -5.23
CA GLY A 404 -16.95 -23.37 -3.87
C GLY A 404 -16.38 -22.16 -3.12
N TYR A 405 -16.45 -20.96 -3.70
CA TYR A 405 -16.02 -19.71 -3.06
C TYR A 405 -16.97 -19.25 -1.94
N LEU A 406 -18.22 -19.71 -1.99
CA LEU A 406 -19.24 -19.43 -0.97
C LEU A 406 -19.94 -20.73 -0.55
N THR A 407 -20.46 -20.71 0.67
CA THR A 407 -21.39 -21.69 1.19
C THR A 407 -22.65 -20.98 1.71
N MET A 408 -23.64 -21.72 2.17
CA MET A 408 -24.88 -21.18 2.72
C MET A 408 -25.11 -21.75 4.11
N ASN A 409 -25.19 -20.88 5.11
CA ASN A 409 -25.35 -21.28 6.51
C ASN A 409 -26.78 -21.80 6.81
N SER A 410 -27.00 -22.28 8.03
CA SER A 410 -28.30 -22.77 8.51
C SER A 410 -29.42 -21.72 8.44
N GLU A 411 -29.09 -20.43 8.52
CA GLU A 411 -30.03 -19.30 8.37
C GLU A 411 -30.36 -18.97 6.91
N LYS A 412 -29.68 -19.62 5.95
CA LYS A 412 -29.76 -19.40 4.50
C LYS A 412 -29.16 -18.07 4.04
N HIS A 413 -28.12 -17.63 4.75
CA HIS A 413 -27.23 -16.53 4.37
C HIS A 413 -25.98 -17.07 3.66
N LEU A 414 -25.47 -16.32 2.67
CA LEU A 414 -24.22 -16.67 2.00
C LEU A 414 -23.01 -16.17 2.79
N VAL A 415 -22.01 -17.04 2.95
CA VAL A 415 -20.78 -16.78 3.70
C VAL A 415 -19.56 -17.37 2.98
N ILE A 416 -18.38 -16.82 3.25
CA ILE A 416 -17.11 -17.47 2.92
C ILE A 416 -16.96 -18.72 3.81
N PRO A 417 -16.66 -19.92 3.28
CA PRO A 417 -16.67 -21.14 4.10
C PRO A 417 -15.67 -21.14 5.26
N ASN A 418 -14.39 -20.84 4.98
CA ASN A 418 -13.28 -21.10 5.89
C ASN A 418 -12.07 -20.16 5.61
N GLU A 419 -11.00 -20.25 6.39
CA GLU A 419 -9.81 -19.40 6.23
C GLU A 419 -9.04 -19.65 4.92
N GLU A 420 -9.05 -20.90 4.42
CA GLU A 420 -8.46 -21.23 3.11
C GLU A 420 -9.14 -20.46 1.97
N ILE A 421 -10.46 -20.55 1.88
CA ILE A 421 -11.24 -19.87 0.82
C ILE A 421 -11.27 -18.35 1.06
N ARG A 422 -11.22 -17.88 2.32
CA ARG A 422 -10.99 -16.47 2.64
C ARG A 422 -9.65 -15.97 2.07
N SER A 423 -8.60 -16.79 2.15
CA SER A 423 -7.29 -16.46 1.56
C SER A 423 -7.35 -16.38 0.03
N GLU A 424 -8.08 -17.29 -0.63
CA GLU A 424 -8.31 -17.21 -2.08
C GLU A 424 -9.14 -15.98 -2.47
N TRP A 425 -10.17 -15.59 -1.70
CA TRP A 425 -10.92 -14.35 -1.90
C TRP A 425 -10.02 -13.10 -1.85
N HIS A 426 -9.08 -13.03 -0.89
CA HIS A 426 -8.12 -11.93 -0.82
C HIS A 426 -7.18 -11.94 -2.04
N LYS A 427 -6.66 -13.11 -2.45
CA LYS A 427 -5.87 -13.22 -3.69
C LYS A 427 -6.66 -12.75 -4.92
N TRP A 428 -7.94 -13.11 -5.02
CA TRP A 428 -8.80 -12.69 -6.14
C TRP A 428 -9.04 -11.19 -6.15
N VAL A 429 -9.38 -10.59 -5.01
CA VAL A 429 -9.68 -9.14 -4.93
C VAL A 429 -8.44 -8.27 -5.15
N ILE A 430 -7.24 -8.79 -4.87
CA ILE A 430 -5.96 -8.10 -5.16
C ILE A 430 -5.50 -8.34 -6.60
N ASN A 431 -5.60 -9.59 -7.11
CA ASN A 431 -4.94 -9.99 -8.37
C ASN A 431 -5.84 -9.93 -9.60
N VAL A 432 -7.18 -9.94 -9.46
CA VAL A 432 -8.07 -9.82 -10.63
C VAL A 432 -8.06 -8.37 -11.09
N PRO A 433 -7.76 -8.08 -12.37
CA PRO A 433 -7.66 -6.71 -12.90
C PRO A 433 -8.97 -5.87 -12.85
N PHE A 434 -10.03 -6.39 -12.24
CA PHE A 434 -11.28 -5.71 -11.90
C PHE A 434 -11.08 -4.44 -11.02
N PHE A 435 -9.98 -4.36 -10.26
CA PHE A 435 -9.52 -3.13 -9.60
C PHE A 435 -8.34 -2.46 -10.31
N THR A 436 -7.73 -3.10 -11.32
CA THR A 436 -6.45 -2.66 -11.89
C THR A 436 -6.30 -2.92 -13.41
N GLN A 437 -6.37 -1.87 -14.24
CA GLN A 437 -5.98 -1.92 -15.67
C GLN A 437 -4.51 -2.36 -15.87
N GLY A 438 -4.27 -3.63 -16.21
CA GLY A 438 -2.96 -4.28 -16.05
C GLY A 438 -1.74 -3.71 -16.82
N GLN A 439 -1.91 -2.98 -17.93
CA GLN A 439 -0.78 -2.34 -18.62
C GLN A 439 -0.51 -0.93 -18.10
N THR A 440 -1.54 -0.06 -18.06
CA THR A 440 -1.47 1.29 -17.48
C THR A 440 -0.94 1.28 -16.05
N ILE A 441 -1.35 0.29 -15.23
CA ILE A 441 -0.90 0.15 -13.84
C ILE A 441 0.50 -0.42 -13.71
N THR A 442 0.97 -1.23 -14.66
CA THR A 442 2.38 -1.64 -14.66
C THR A 442 3.26 -0.40 -14.86
N SER A 443 2.96 0.42 -15.89
CA SER A 443 3.62 1.72 -16.12
C SER A 443 3.55 2.65 -14.91
N MET A 444 2.35 2.88 -14.38
CA MET A 444 2.11 3.80 -13.26
C MET A 444 2.78 3.36 -11.95
N LEU A 445 2.77 2.06 -11.64
CA LEU A 445 3.51 1.54 -10.48
C LEU A 445 5.03 1.62 -10.68
N ASP A 446 5.52 1.39 -11.90
CA ASP A 446 6.94 1.57 -12.20
C ASP A 446 7.33 3.05 -12.08
N ASN A 447 6.51 3.97 -12.57
CA ASN A 447 6.71 5.42 -12.42
C ASN A 447 6.69 5.85 -10.95
N LEU A 448 5.75 5.33 -10.14
CA LEU A 448 5.71 5.58 -8.69
C LEU A 448 6.99 5.12 -8.00
N LEU A 449 7.43 3.88 -8.25
CA LEU A 449 8.54 3.25 -7.54
C LEU A 449 9.91 3.84 -7.91
N HIS A 450 10.10 4.30 -9.16
CA HIS A 450 11.32 4.97 -9.59
C HIS A 450 11.34 6.49 -9.26
N GLY A 451 10.23 7.06 -8.78
CA GLY A 451 10.11 8.47 -8.42
C GLY A 451 9.74 9.43 -9.55
N ASN A 452 9.19 8.92 -10.67
CA ASN A 452 8.74 9.70 -11.82
C ASN A 452 7.38 10.38 -11.53
N LEU A 453 7.35 11.33 -10.59
CA LEU A 453 6.12 11.90 -10.04
C LEU A 453 5.16 12.45 -11.11
N ASP A 454 5.66 13.18 -12.11
CA ASP A 454 4.82 13.78 -13.17
C ASP A 454 4.08 12.73 -14.02
N LEU A 455 4.78 11.62 -14.33
CA LEU A 455 4.21 10.50 -15.08
C LEU A 455 3.23 9.71 -14.20
N PHE A 456 3.58 9.47 -12.95
CA PHE A 456 2.69 8.86 -11.97
C PHE A 456 1.40 9.68 -11.78
N SER A 457 1.48 10.98 -11.53
CA SER A 457 0.33 11.90 -11.38
C SER A 457 -0.61 11.78 -12.58
N LYS A 458 -0.05 11.90 -13.79
CA LYS A 458 -0.82 11.85 -15.02
C LYS A 458 -1.45 10.48 -15.27
N GLU A 459 -0.74 9.37 -15.09
CA GLU A 459 -1.31 8.04 -15.29
C GLU A 459 -2.34 7.69 -14.20
N PHE A 460 -2.11 8.09 -12.95
CA PHE A 460 -3.01 7.92 -11.81
C PHE A 460 -4.31 8.71 -11.98
N GLU A 461 -4.24 9.99 -12.37
CA GLU A 461 -5.42 10.84 -12.57
C GLU A 461 -6.32 10.32 -13.71
N ASN A 462 -5.73 9.98 -14.87
CA ASN A 462 -6.48 9.37 -15.97
C ASN A 462 -7.13 8.04 -15.55
N MET A 463 -6.43 7.23 -14.77
CA MET A 463 -6.93 5.95 -14.28
C MET A 463 -8.05 6.08 -13.23
N ILE A 464 -8.02 7.11 -12.38
CA ILE A 464 -9.13 7.46 -11.49
C ILE A 464 -10.36 7.89 -12.31
N VAL A 465 -10.15 8.70 -13.36
CA VAL A 465 -11.20 9.10 -14.32
C VAL A 465 -11.76 7.90 -15.08
N ASP A 466 -10.95 6.92 -15.48
CA ASP A 466 -11.44 5.74 -16.20
C ASP A 466 -12.14 4.72 -15.29
N THR A 467 -11.62 4.50 -14.07
CA THR A 467 -11.95 3.30 -13.28
C THR A 467 -13.09 3.52 -12.27
N LEU A 468 -13.21 4.70 -11.66
CA LEU A 468 -14.22 4.94 -10.61
C LEU A 468 -15.55 5.43 -11.17
N SER A 469 -16.68 4.95 -10.66
CA SER A 469 -18.00 5.50 -11.02
C SER A 469 -18.37 6.69 -10.12
N TYR A 470 -19.03 7.71 -10.69
CA TYR A 470 -19.57 8.86 -9.93
C TYR A 470 -20.60 8.44 -8.86
N TYR A 471 -21.19 7.24 -9.00
CA TYR A 471 -22.10 6.64 -8.01
C TYR A 471 -21.39 5.88 -6.88
N GLU A 472 -20.12 5.49 -7.04
CA GLU A 472 -19.39 4.66 -6.07
C GLU A 472 -18.67 5.49 -5.00
N VAL A 473 -18.27 6.70 -5.36
CA VAL A 473 -17.66 7.68 -4.45
C VAL A 473 -18.59 8.86 -4.14
N GLY A 474 -19.64 9.04 -4.93
CA GLY A 474 -20.55 10.20 -4.88
C GLY A 474 -19.87 11.51 -5.34
N GLY A 475 -20.69 12.56 -5.49
CA GLY A 475 -20.19 13.92 -5.75
C GLY A 475 -19.66 14.61 -4.51
N SER A 476 -19.47 15.94 -4.59
CA SER A 476 -18.88 16.84 -3.57
C SER A 476 -19.74 17.02 -2.29
N LYS A 477 -20.49 16.00 -1.88
CA LYS A 477 -21.24 15.88 -0.61
C LYS A 477 -20.99 14.54 0.12
N SER A 478 -20.06 13.74 -0.39
CA SER A 478 -19.61 12.50 0.25
C SER A 478 -18.60 12.78 1.36
N GLY A 479 -19.04 12.72 2.62
CA GLY A 479 -18.13 12.68 3.76
C GLY A 479 -17.33 11.37 3.85
N LYS A 480 -16.73 11.11 5.02
CA LYS A 480 -15.79 10.02 5.38
C LYS A 480 -16.04 8.59 4.85
N LYS A 481 -17.17 8.27 4.22
CA LYS A 481 -17.35 6.99 3.50
C LYS A 481 -16.53 6.90 2.22
N ALA A 482 -16.39 7.99 1.46
CA ALA A 482 -15.62 7.96 0.20
C ALA A 482 -14.12 7.75 0.44
N GLU A 483 -13.59 8.34 1.52
CA GLU A 483 -12.22 8.20 2.01
C GLU A 483 -11.77 6.73 2.10
N TYR A 484 -12.58 5.85 2.70
CA TYR A 484 -12.32 4.40 2.74
C TYR A 484 -12.33 3.72 1.37
N VAL A 485 -13.15 4.19 0.42
CA VAL A 485 -13.23 3.63 -0.95
C VAL A 485 -11.96 3.97 -1.73
N TYR A 486 -11.51 5.24 -1.70
CA TYR A 486 -10.26 5.64 -2.33
C TYR A 486 -9.05 4.93 -1.68
N HIS A 487 -9.01 4.86 -0.35
CA HIS A 487 -7.95 4.14 0.37
C HIS A 487 -7.89 2.66 -0.03
N ALA A 488 -9.03 1.95 -0.03
CA ALA A 488 -9.08 0.53 -0.38
C ALA A 488 -8.68 0.29 -1.85
N PHE A 489 -9.12 1.15 -2.76
CA PHE A 489 -8.75 1.11 -4.18
C PHE A 489 -7.23 1.28 -4.36
N CYS A 490 -6.66 2.35 -3.79
CA CYS A 490 -5.23 2.64 -3.91
C CYS A 490 -4.37 1.57 -3.23
N LEU A 491 -4.78 1.05 -2.07
CA LEU A 491 -4.06 -0.01 -1.36
C LEU A 491 -4.04 -1.33 -2.15
N GLY A 492 -5.16 -1.72 -2.78
CA GLY A 492 -5.23 -2.90 -3.65
C GLY A 492 -4.30 -2.76 -4.86
N MET A 493 -4.27 -1.57 -5.46
CA MET A 493 -3.41 -1.24 -6.58
C MET A 493 -1.91 -1.25 -6.22
N PHE A 494 -1.53 -0.58 -5.12
CA PHE A 494 -0.14 -0.49 -4.66
C PHE A 494 0.41 -1.79 -4.07
N ALA A 495 -0.45 -2.75 -3.67
CA ALA A 495 -0.01 -4.06 -3.18
C ALA A 495 0.92 -4.80 -4.16
N ASN A 496 0.76 -4.57 -5.47
CA ASN A 496 1.57 -5.14 -6.55
C ASN A 496 3.04 -4.66 -6.56
N ALA A 497 3.43 -3.69 -5.72
CA ALA A 497 4.84 -3.38 -5.48
C ALA A 497 5.58 -4.51 -4.71
N ARG A 498 4.85 -5.42 -4.05
CA ARG A 498 5.43 -6.57 -3.32
C ARG A 498 6.17 -7.53 -4.23
N ASP A 499 5.67 -7.73 -5.46
CA ASP A 499 6.28 -8.60 -6.48
C ASP A 499 7.57 -8.01 -7.05
N ARG A 500 7.70 -6.67 -6.99
CA ARG A 500 8.92 -5.91 -7.29
C ARG A 500 9.90 -5.85 -6.12
N GLY A 501 9.64 -6.59 -5.03
CA GLY A 501 10.54 -6.67 -3.88
C GLY A 501 10.28 -5.64 -2.78
N PHE A 502 9.25 -4.80 -2.86
CA PHE A 502 8.93 -3.81 -1.81
C PHE A 502 8.07 -4.41 -0.68
N ILE A 503 7.96 -3.67 0.42
CA ILE A 503 7.13 -3.97 1.58
C ILE A 503 6.06 -2.87 1.68
N VAL A 504 4.82 -3.21 1.32
CA VAL A 504 3.65 -2.31 1.37
C VAL A 504 2.92 -2.47 2.70
N ARG A 505 2.83 -1.39 3.48
CA ARG A 505 2.14 -1.28 4.78
C ARG A 505 1.08 -0.16 4.69
N SER A 506 0.01 -0.25 5.46
CA SER A 506 -1.03 0.79 5.56
C SER A 506 -1.66 0.84 6.95
N ASN A 507 -2.26 1.98 7.32
CA ASN A 507 -2.98 2.23 8.58
C ASN A 507 -2.20 1.86 9.86
N ARG A 508 -0.87 1.96 9.85
CA ARG A 508 -0.04 1.70 11.03
C ARG A 508 0.35 2.99 11.73
N GLU A 509 0.63 2.87 13.02
CA GLU A 509 1.13 3.96 13.85
C GLU A 509 2.64 4.11 13.62
N ASP A 510 3.04 5.30 13.14
CA ASP A 510 4.41 5.80 13.06
C ASP A 510 4.35 7.29 13.45
N GLY A 511 5.36 7.80 14.16
CA GLY A 511 5.38 9.19 14.60
C GLY A 511 4.23 9.55 15.55
N PHE A 512 3.42 10.56 15.19
CA PHE A 512 2.29 11.06 15.98
C PHE A 512 0.91 10.77 15.37
N GLY A 513 0.80 9.79 14.47
CA GLY A 513 -0.47 9.48 13.81
C GLY A 513 -0.51 8.10 13.17
N ARG A 514 -1.37 7.95 12.15
CA ARG A 514 -1.44 6.76 11.30
C ARG A 514 -1.43 7.19 9.85
N TYR A 515 -0.39 6.78 9.13
CA TYR A 515 -0.27 7.05 7.70
C TYR A 515 -1.21 6.15 6.89
N ASP A 516 -1.68 6.63 5.74
CA ASP A 516 -2.49 5.82 4.83
C ASP A 516 -1.67 4.68 4.21
N VAL A 517 -0.62 4.98 3.44
CA VAL A 517 0.24 3.96 2.79
C VAL A 517 1.73 4.30 2.91
N LYS A 518 2.56 3.28 3.17
CA LYS A 518 4.03 3.36 3.23
C LYS A 518 4.64 2.17 2.51
N ILE A 519 5.50 2.45 1.54
CA ILE A 519 6.14 1.48 0.66
C ILE A 519 7.65 1.58 0.88
N VAL A 520 8.30 0.49 1.29
CA VAL A 520 9.72 0.46 1.65
C VAL A 520 10.42 -0.66 0.88
N PRO A 521 11.56 -0.43 0.21
CA PRO A 521 12.28 -1.49 -0.50
C PRO A 521 12.91 -2.47 0.48
N LYS A 522 12.95 -3.77 0.12
CA LYS A 522 13.83 -4.72 0.82
C LYS A 522 15.29 -4.35 0.54
N SER A 523 16.18 -4.66 1.48
CA SER A 523 17.62 -4.46 1.33
C SER A 523 18.14 -5.03 0.00
N GLY A 524 18.80 -4.19 -0.80
CA GLY A 524 19.35 -4.55 -2.12
C GLY A 524 18.37 -4.51 -3.30
N VAL A 525 17.12 -4.06 -3.11
CA VAL A 525 16.14 -3.90 -4.20
C VAL A 525 16.14 -2.49 -4.78
N ASP A 526 15.94 -1.47 -3.93
CA ASP A 526 15.99 -0.04 -4.27
C ASP A 526 16.43 0.76 -3.02
N GLU A 527 16.66 2.06 -3.19
CA GLU A 527 16.99 3.01 -2.12
C GLU A 527 15.85 4.02 -1.87
N THR A 528 14.74 3.91 -2.61
CA THR A 528 13.59 4.82 -2.61
C THR A 528 12.44 4.27 -1.76
N ALA A 529 12.12 4.94 -0.65
CA ALA A 529 10.89 4.72 0.10
C ALA A 529 9.81 5.72 -0.30
N ILE A 530 8.54 5.39 -0.06
CA ILE A 530 7.39 6.23 -0.41
C ILE A 530 6.43 6.29 0.79
N ILE A 531 5.94 7.49 1.10
CA ILE A 531 4.84 7.73 2.05
C ILE A 531 3.74 8.47 1.31
N ILE A 532 2.50 7.97 1.42
CA ILE A 532 1.32 8.51 0.75
C ILE A 532 0.22 8.74 1.78
N GLU A 533 -0.35 9.94 1.80
CA GLU A 533 -1.55 10.29 2.57
C GLU A 533 -2.70 10.68 1.63
N PHE A 534 -3.92 10.24 1.94
CA PHE A 534 -5.12 10.48 1.14
C PHE A 534 -6.00 11.58 1.74
N LYS A 535 -6.66 12.34 0.87
CA LYS A 535 -7.62 13.39 1.26
C LYS A 535 -8.84 13.40 0.32
N VAL A 536 -10.00 13.71 0.86
CA VAL A 536 -11.23 13.93 0.07
C VAL A 536 -11.61 15.40 0.19
N VAL A 537 -11.91 16.05 -0.93
CA VAL A 537 -12.29 17.46 -0.94
C VAL A 537 -13.58 17.65 -0.12
N HIS A 538 -13.53 18.58 0.83
CA HIS A 538 -14.63 19.00 1.68
C HIS A 538 -14.70 20.54 1.65
N ASP A 539 -15.93 21.07 1.74
CA ASP A 539 -16.24 22.50 1.60
C ASP A 539 -15.77 23.10 0.25
N GLU A 540 -15.62 24.43 0.15
CA GLU A 540 -15.29 25.13 -1.11
C GLU A 540 -13.78 25.13 -1.46
N LYS A 541 -13.00 24.20 -0.90
CA LYS A 541 -11.55 24.06 -1.15
C LYS A 541 -11.26 23.45 -2.53
N SER A 542 -10.09 23.76 -3.11
CA SER A 542 -9.66 23.08 -4.34
C SER A 542 -9.07 21.69 -4.06
N LEU A 543 -9.01 20.87 -5.10
CA LEU A 543 -8.24 19.61 -5.12
C LEU A 543 -6.77 19.82 -4.76
N HIS A 544 -6.16 20.92 -5.22
CA HIS A 544 -4.75 21.20 -5.02
C HIS A 544 -4.44 21.51 -3.55
N ASP A 545 -5.23 22.39 -2.92
CA ASP A 545 -5.08 22.74 -1.50
C ASP A 545 -5.31 21.51 -0.61
N THR A 546 -6.31 20.69 -0.99
CA THR A 546 -6.63 19.43 -0.33
C THR A 546 -5.48 18.41 -0.46
N ALA A 547 -4.72 18.39 -1.56
CA ALA A 547 -3.55 17.52 -1.71
C ALA A 547 -2.36 18.03 -0.90
N GLN A 548 -2.20 19.36 -0.82
CA GLN A 548 -1.19 20.02 0.01
C GLN A 548 -1.42 19.76 1.50
N GLU A 549 -2.68 19.72 1.97
CA GLU A 549 -3.02 19.27 3.33
C GLU A 549 -2.62 17.81 3.61
N GLY A 550 -2.60 16.95 2.59
CA GLY A 550 -2.05 15.60 2.68
C GLY A 550 -0.54 15.60 2.93
N LEU A 551 0.22 16.37 2.14
CA LEU A 551 1.66 16.53 2.31
C LEU A 551 2.04 17.13 3.67
N LEU A 552 1.38 18.21 4.08
CA LEU A 552 1.62 18.86 5.37
C LEU A 552 1.37 17.90 6.55
N GLN A 553 0.38 17.01 6.44
CA GLN A 553 0.14 16.01 7.48
C GLN A 553 1.29 14.99 7.61
N ILE A 554 1.94 14.59 6.51
CA ILE A 554 3.10 13.66 6.55
C ILE A 554 4.25 14.26 7.38
N GLU A 555 4.51 15.55 7.19
CA GLU A 555 5.52 16.33 7.93
C GLU A 555 5.10 16.53 9.41
N GLU A 556 3.90 17.08 9.66
CA GLU A 556 3.39 17.33 11.02
C GLU A 556 3.38 16.07 11.90
N LYS A 557 2.87 14.96 11.35
CA LYS A 557 2.75 13.69 12.09
C LYS A 557 4.04 12.87 12.06
N ARG A 558 5.07 13.35 11.35
CA ARG A 558 6.43 12.80 11.31
C ARG A 558 6.49 11.34 10.84
N TYR A 559 5.74 10.99 9.81
CA TYR A 559 5.71 9.61 9.30
C TYR A 559 7.05 9.12 8.72
N ARG A 560 8.04 10.02 8.56
CA ARG A 560 9.47 9.73 8.26
C ARG A 560 10.16 8.83 9.30
N VAL A 561 9.58 8.67 10.49
CA VAL A 561 10.04 7.74 11.53
C VAL A 561 10.07 6.29 11.00
N GLY A 562 11.00 5.47 11.50
CA GLY A 562 11.05 4.03 11.20
C GLY A 562 11.53 3.64 9.79
N LEU A 563 12.02 4.59 8.99
CA LEU A 563 12.74 4.30 7.74
C LEU A 563 14.13 3.69 8.03
N GLU A 564 14.51 2.71 7.20
CA GLU A 564 15.73 1.89 7.34
C GLU A 564 16.98 2.61 6.79
N GLU A 565 18.19 2.19 7.19
CA GLU A 565 19.43 2.90 6.81
C GLU A 565 19.80 2.79 5.32
N ASN A 566 19.30 1.78 4.61
CA ASN A 566 19.45 1.63 3.16
C ASN A 566 18.55 2.56 2.34
N VAL A 567 17.59 3.26 2.96
CA VAL A 567 16.78 4.27 2.27
C VAL A 567 17.64 5.52 2.09
N LYS A 568 17.82 5.98 0.85
CA LYS A 568 18.49 7.25 0.50
C LYS A 568 17.58 8.27 -0.19
N LYS A 569 16.46 7.83 -0.75
CA LYS A 569 15.43 8.70 -1.31
C LYS A 569 14.11 8.46 -0.59
N LEU A 570 13.33 9.52 -0.38
CA LEU A 570 11.99 9.46 0.17
C LEU A 570 11.06 10.29 -0.71
N LEU A 571 10.06 9.66 -1.30
CA LEU A 571 9.00 10.32 -2.04
C LEU A 571 7.79 10.49 -1.12
N GLU A 572 7.45 11.73 -0.80
CA GLU A 572 6.23 12.04 -0.02
C GLU A 572 5.14 12.51 -0.98
N ILE A 573 3.92 11.98 -0.82
CA ILE A 573 2.80 12.21 -1.74
C ILE A 573 1.51 12.50 -0.96
N GLY A 574 0.86 13.62 -1.25
CA GLY A 574 -0.51 13.90 -0.86
C GLY A 574 -1.43 13.72 -2.07
N ILE A 575 -2.47 12.90 -1.95
CA ILE A 575 -3.45 12.68 -3.04
C ILE A 575 -4.83 13.13 -2.58
N ALA A 576 -5.38 14.13 -3.27
CA ALA A 576 -6.76 14.58 -3.08
C ALA A 576 -7.71 13.94 -4.09
N PHE A 577 -8.96 13.73 -3.67
CA PHE A 577 -10.02 13.18 -4.51
C PHE A 577 -11.29 14.03 -4.48
N GLU A 578 -11.90 14.25 -5.66
CA GLU A 578 -13.21 14.89 -5.83
C GLU A 578 -14.06 14.08 -6.84
N GLY A 579 -14.79 13.09 -6.33
CA GLY A 579 -15.58 12.17 -7.14
C GLY A 579 -14.71 11.43 -8.16
N LYS A 580 -14.89 11.74 -9.45
CA LYS A 580 -14.11 11.12 -10.54
C LYS A 580 -12.77 11.82 -10.83
N LYS A 581 -12.38 12.84 -10.07
CA LYS A 581 -11.08 13.52 -10.20
C LYS A 581 -10.15 13.10 -9.06
N ALA A 582 -8.85 13.10 -9.34
CA ALA A 582 -7.80 13.18 -8.33
C ALA A 582 -6.91 14.40 -8.61
N CYS A 583 -6.05 14.72 -7.65
CA CYS A 583 -4.86 15.55 -7.84
C CYS A 583 -3.75 14.96 -6.97
N VAL A 584 -2.58 14.72 -7.57
CA VAL A 584 -1.39 14.23 -6.86
C VAL A 584 -0.41 15.38 -6.69
N LEU A 585 -0.02 15.67 -5.45
CA LEU A 585 1.14 16.50 -5.14
C LEU A 585 2.19 15.67 -4.43
N GLY A 586 3.46 15.95 -4.69
CA GLY A 586 4.54 15.22 -4.05
C GLY A 586 5.89 15.92 -4.20
N HIS A 587 6.87 15.45 -3.45
CA HIS A 587 8.24 15.93 -3.54
C HIS A 587 9.24 14.82 -3.19
N LEU A 588 10.38 14.82 -3.89
CA LEU A 588 11.44 13.81 -3.73
C LEU A 588 12.55 14.35 -2.82
N LEU A 589 12.62 13.82 -1.60
CA LEU A 589 13.62 14.13 -0.61
C LEU A 589 14.82 13.20 -0.76
N HIS A 590 16.02 13.79 -0.76
CA HIS A 590 17.29 13.06 -0.71
C HIS A 590 17.83 13.07 0.71
N ARG A 591 18.27 11.91 1.20
CA ARG A 591 18.99 11.78 2.46
C ARG A 591 20.32 12.51 2.36
N THR A 592 20.59 13.44 3.26
CA THR A 592 21.85 14.18 3.25
C THR A 592 22.94 13.45 4.03
N ASP A 593 24.08 13.20 3.39
CA ASP A 593 25.31 12.71 4.06
C ASP A 593 25.99 13.82 4.91
N GLU A 594 25.45 15.04 4.87
CA GLU A 594 25.93 16.23 5.60
C GLU A 594 25.89 16.08 7.13
N VAL A 595 25.26 15.02 7.66
CA VAL A 595 25.15 14.70 9.09
C VAL A 595 26.49 14.74 9.84
N ASP A 596 27.59 14.28 9.22
CA ASP A 596 28.92 14.32 9.87
C ASP A 596 29.69 15.63 9.60
N SER A 597 29.43 16.31 8.48
CA SER A 597 29.98 17.65 8.21
C SER A 597 29.39 18.69 9.18
N LEU A 598 28.06 18.68 9.34
CA LEU A 598 27.36 19.60 10.24
C LEU A 598 27.58 19.26 11.72
N LYS A 599 27.89 18.00 12.09
CA LYS A 599 28.45 17.70 13.42
C LYS A 599 29.80 18.37 13.64
N LEU A 600 30.71 18.31 12.66
CA LEU A 600 32.04 18.93 12.76
C LEU A 600 31.94 20.46 12.84
N GLU A 601 31.06 21.06 12.05
CA GLU A 601 30.80 22.50 12.04
C GLU A 601 30.11 22.98 13.33
N ASN A 602 29.07 22.29 13.79
CA ASN A 602 28.43 22.57 15.09
C ASN A 602 29.43 22.38 16.26
N THR A 603 30.36 21.42 16.17
CA THR A 603 31.45 21.27 17.15
C THR A 603 32.41 22.48 17.13
N ARG A 604 32.72 23.05 15.96
CA ARG A 604 33.52 24.28 15.83
C ARG A 604 32.77 25.51 16.39
N LEU A 605 31.49 25.67 16.05
CA LEU A 605 30.65 26.75 16.57
C LEU A 605 30.51 26.66 18.09
N MET A 606 30.24 25.47 18.65
CA MET A 606 30.19 25.25 20.10
C MET A 606 31.53 25.57 20.80
N ALA A 607 32.68 25.32 20.15
CA ALA A 607 33.98 25.73 20.69
C ALA A 607 34.16 27.26 20.63
N ARG A 608 33.74 27.91 19.54
CA ARG A 608 33.83 29.37 19.37
C ARG A 608 32.89 30.13 20.30
N ILE A 609 31.70 29.60 20.58
CA ILE A 609 30.78 30.13 21.59
C ILE A 609 31.44 30.11 22.97
N ALA A 610 32.12 29.02 23.35
CA ALA A 610 32.82 28.93 24.64
C ALA A 610 34.00 29.93 24.75
N GLU A 611 34.71 30.21 23.64
CA GLU A 611 35.70 31.31 23.60
C GLU A 611 35.03 32.68 23.80
N LEU A 612 33.91 32.95 23.15
CA LEU A 612 33.17 34.22 23.26
C LEU A 612 32.56 34.42 24.66
N GLU A 613 32.00 33.37 25.27
CA GLU A 613 31.53 33.39 26.67
C GLU A 613 32.66 33.77 27.64
N GLN A 614 33.89 33.30 27.39
CA GLN A 614 35.04 33.69 28.20
C GLN A 614 35.50 35.14 27.92
N ILE A 615 35.52 35.59 26.67
CA ILE A 615 35.86 36.99 26.32
C ILE A 615 34.86 37.98 26.95
N VAL A 616 33.56 37.69 26.94
CA VAL A 616 32.52 38.51 27.60
C VAL A 616 32.73 38.54 29.12
N LYS A 617 33.16 37.44 29.72
CA LYS A 617 33.52 37.36 31.14
C LYS A 617 34.77 38.18 31.48
N GLU A 618 35.75 38.23 30.58
CA GLU A 618 36.96 39.05 30.74
C GLU A 618 36.64 40.55 30.54
N LYS A 619 35.80 40.91 29.56
CA LYS A 619 35.28 42.29 29.36
C LYS A 619 34.54 42.80 30.60
N SER A 620 33.58 42.03 31.11
CA SER A 620 32.78 42.44 32.29
C SER A 620 33.59 42.52 33.60
N THR A 621 34.71 41.81 33.73
CA THR A 621 35.66 42.06 34.83
C THR A 621 36.48 43.33 34.63
N LEU A 622 36.95 43.62 33.41
CA LEU A 622 37.67 44.88 33.10
C LEU A 622 36.77 46.11 33.26
N GLU A 623 35.49 46.02 32.90
CA GLU A 623 34.49 47.07 33.13
C GLU A 623 34.27 47.36 34.63
N ALA A 624 34.29 46.32 35.47
CA ALA A 624 34.19 46.47 36.92
C ALA A 624 35.45 47.15 37.51
N GLU A 625 36.65 46.76 37.07
CA GLU A 625 37.91 47.41 37.45
C GLU A 625 37.95 48.88 37.00
N LEU A 626 37.56 49.16 35.75
CA LEU A 626 37.48 50.52 35.21
C LEU A 626 36.51 51.40 36.01
N LYS A 627 35.35 50.86 36.39
CA LYS A 627 34.37 51.56 37.23
C LYS A 627 34.93 51.89 38.62
N GLN A 628 35.65 50.95 39.26
CA GLN A 628 36.33 51.21 40.53
C GLN A 628 37.39 52.31 40.40
N ILE A 629 38.18 52.32 39.32
CA ILE A 629 39.18 53.36 39.03
C ILE A 629 38.51 54.73 38.83
N ILE A 630 37.35 54.79 38.17
CA ILE A 630 36.56 56.02 38.00
C ILE A 630 36.04 56.54 39.36
N GLU A 631 35.50 55.68 40.21
CA GLU A 631 35.02 56.06 41.54
C GLU A 631 36.16 56.57 42.45
N GLU A 632 37.31 55.88 42.48
CA GLU A 632 38.51 56.35 43.18
C GLU A 632 39.00 57.73 42.69
N ASN A 633 38.98 57.97 41.37
CA ASN A 633 39.41 59.23 40.80
C ASN A 633 38.39 60.36 41.06
N ALA A 634 37.10 60.04 41.14
CA ALA A 634 36.06 60.98 41.55
C ALA A 634 36.21 61.41 43.02
N GLU A 635 36.58 60.50 43.94
CA GLU A 635 36.92 60.87 45.32
C GLU A 635 38.19 61.72 45.40
N LYS A 636 39.27 61.33 44.72
CA LYS A 636 40.53 62.09 44.67
C LYS A 636 40.30 63.51 44.13
N THR A 637 39.40 63.69 43.17
CA THR A 637 39.03 65.00 42.62
C THR A 637 38.24 65.83 43.63
N LYS A 638 37.19 65.28 44.26
CA LYS A 638 36.43 65.95 45.32
C LYS A 638 37.32 66.43 46.48
N LEU A 639 38.32 65.63 46.87
CA LEU A 639 39.28 66.00 47.91
C LEU A 639 40.12 67.22 47.50
N ARG A 640 40.55 67.25 46.23
CA ARG A 640 41.36 68.32 45.65
C ARG A 640 40.58 69.63 45.52
N ASP A 641 39.31 69.54 45.13
CA ASP A 641 38.39 70.70 45.08
C ASP A 641 38.09 71.24 46.48
N ALA A 642 38.00 70.37 47.50
CA ALA A 642 37.87 70.80 48.90
C ALA A 642 39.11 71.58 49.38
N GLU A 643 40.33 71.12 49.06
CA GLU A 643 41.57 71.87 49.35
C GLU A 643 41.63 73.21 48.59
N LEU A 644 41.21 73.22 47.32
CA LEU A 644 41.21 74.43 46.48
C LEU A 644 40.24 75.48 47.04
N ASN A 645 39.02 75.08 47.38
CA ASN A 645 38.01 75.95 47.99
C ASN A 645 38.44 76.44 49.39
N ALA A 646 39.13 75.61 50.17
CA ALA A 646 39.72 76.04 51.45
C ALA A 646 40.83 77.10 51.26
N ARG A 647 41.64 76.98 50.20
CA ARG A 647 42.63 78.01 49.81
C ARG A 647 41.97 79.30 49.34
N ILE A 648 40.95 79.23 48.48
CA ILE A 648 40.18 80.40 48.00
C ILE A 648 39.54 81.14 49.19
N THR A 649 38.86 80.41 50.07
CA THR A 649 38.24 80.96 51.30
C THR A 649 39.28 81.65 52.21
N LYS A 650 40.52 81.14 52.24
CA LYS A 650 41.62 81.75 52.99
C LYS A 650 42.12 83.05 52.33
N LEU A 651 42.29 83.04 51.00
CA LEU A 651 42.72 84.20 50.20
C LEU A 651 41.71 85.36 50.28
N GLU A 652 40.42 85.06 50.17
CA GLU A 652 39.36 86.07 50.32
C GLU A 652 39.38 86.77 51.69
N ARG A 653 39.72 86.04 52.76
CA ARG A 653 39.79 86.61 54.12
C ARG A 653 40.95 87.60 54.24
N SER A 654 42.09 87.34 53.59
CA SER A 654 43.20 88.31 53.47
C SER A 654 42.82 89.54 52.63
N ALA A 655 42.21 89.35 51.45
CA ALA A 655 41.79 90.48 50.61
C ALA A 655 40.79 91.41 51.32
N LYS A 656 39.84 90.85 52.09
CA LYS A 656 38.87 91.59 52.92
C LYS A 656 39.51 92.27 54.16
N LEU A 657 40.75 91.95 54.50
CA LEU A 657 41.55 92.67 55.51
C LEU A 657 42.33 93.83 54.88
N GLU A 658 42.97 93.62 53.73
CA GLU A 658 43.76 94.64 53.02
C GLU A 658 42.88 95.80 52.49
N GLN A 659 41.72 95.51 51.89
CA GLN A 659 40.73 96.54 51.53
C GLN A 659 40.27 97.40 52.73
N LYS A 660 40.41 96.88 53.96
CA LYS A 660 40.06 97.59 55.20
C LYS A 660 41.20 98.47 55.74
N GLN A 661 42.41 98.33 55.21
CA GLN A 661 43.55 99.19 55.54
C GLN A 661 43.74 100.32 54.51
N ASN A 662 43.64 100.04 53.21
CA ASN A 662 43.93 101.06 52.17
C ASN A 662 42.93 102.23 52.16
N ASN A 663 41.66 102.02 52.55
CA ASN A 663 40.63 103.09 52.63
C ASN A 663 40.84 104.10 53.79
N ARG A 664 42.09 104.38 54.20
CA ARG A 664 42.46 105.35 55.24
C ARG A 664 43.66 106.24 54.91
N LEU A 665 44.42 105.97 53.85
CA LEU A 665 45.68 106.66 53.56
C LEU A 665 45.88 106.86 52.05
N GLU A 666 45.38 107.97 51.50
CA GLU A 666 46.04 108.75 50.42
C GLU A 666 45.26 110.04 50.11
N ASN A 667 45.89 111.18 50.40
CA ASN A 667 45.49 112.55 50.05
C ASN A 667 46.79 113.38 50.11
N GLY A 668 47.35 113.86 48.98
CA GLY A 668 48.49 114.79 49.00
C GLY A 668 49.47 114.76 47.79
N ASP A 669 49.28 115.72 46.88
CA ASP A 669 50.29 116.56 46.19
C ASP A 669 51.57 116.02 45.47
N ASN A 670 51.49 116.03 44.13
CA ASN A 670 52.24 116.92 43.18
C ASN A 670 53.79 116.93 42.99
N SER A 671 54.20 116.90 41.70
CA SER A 671 55.36 117.59 41.05
C SER A 671 56.83 117.15 41.34
N SER A 672 57.84 117.27 40.45
CA SER A 672 57.92 117.42 38.97
C SER A 672 59.36 117.26 38.40
N GLU A 673 59.48 116.94 37.10
CA GLU A 673 60.55 117.38 36.14
C GLU A 673 61.91 116.64 35.93
N ASN A 674 62.36 116.70 34.65
CA ASN A 674 63.73 116.63 34.05
C ASN A 674 64.42 115.33 33.53
N HIS A 675 64.93 115.48 32.30
CA HIS A 675 65.59 114.56 31.35
C HIS A 675 67.01 114.02 31.73
N VAL A 676 67.49 112.96 31.03
CA VAL A 676 68.65 112.96 30.05
C VAL A 676 69.28 111.55 29.83
N CYS A 677 69.53 111.19 28.55
CA CYS A 677 70.45 110.17 27.96
C CYS A 677 70.56 108.70 28.48
N GLY A 678 70.83 107.78 27.54
CA GLY A 678 71.44 106.46 27.80
C GLY A 678 71.16 105.42 26.70
N ALA A 679 72.19 104.71 26.22
CA ALA A 679 72.02 103.63 25.22
C ALA A 679 72.99 102.46 25.47
N GLY A 680 72.53 101.21 25.34
CA GLY A 680 73.39 100.02 25.45
C GLY A 680 72.64 98.71 25.71
N ARG A 681 72.71 97.79 24.73
CA ARG A 681 72.16 96.41 24.71
C ARG A 681 72.40 95.60 26.00
N PHE A 682 71.43 94.80 26.43
CA PHE A 682 71.40 93.32 26.33
C PHE A 682 70.03 92.76 26.79
N ALA A 683 69.75 91.48 26.56
CA ALA A 683 68.48 90.76 26.85
C ALA A 683 68.72 89.64 27.91
N PRO A 684 67.75 88.80 28.36
CA PRO A 684 66.34 88.65 27.95
C PRO A 684 65.31 88.44 29.12
N ASN A 685 64.06 88.05 28.76
CA ASN A 685 63.05 87.24 29.49
C ASN A 685 61.68 87.86 29.84
N MET A 686 60.66 86.98 29.77
CA MET A 686 59.38 86.91 30.50
C MET A 686 58.14 87.76 30.10
N HIS A 687 56.99 87.08 30.25
CA HIS A 687 55.58 87.53 30.42
C HIS A 687 54.76 88.14 29.25
N ASP A 688 53.86 87.29 28.72
CA ASP A 688 52.46 87.56 28.38
C ASP A 688 51.58 87.78 29.65
N PRO A 689 50.26 88.13 29.58
CA PRO A 689 49.51 88.85 28.52
C PRO A 689 48.47 89.89 29.06
N VAL A 690 48.07 90.89 28.25
CA VAL A 690 46.80 91.68 28.37
C VAL A 690 46.39 92.12 26.95
N ILE A 691 45.31 91.66 26.29
CA ILE A 691 43.85 91.59 26.58
C ILE A 691 43.08 92.89 26.24
N ASN A 692 42.18 92.76 25.25
CA ASN A 692 41.02 93.57 24.89
C ASN A 692 41.17 95.08 24.57
N GLN A 693 40.89 95.41 23.30
CA GLN A 693 39.84 96.40 22.99
C GLN A 693 38.60 95.67 22.46
N CYS A 694 37.43 96.28 22.61
CA CYS A 694 36.13 95.66 22.38
C CYS A 694 35.35 96.35 21.26
N ILE A 695 34.46 95.57 20.63
CA ILE A 695 33.26 96.01 19.88
C ILE A 695 33.56 96.83 18.60
N ASP A 696 33.27 96.22 17.44
CA ASP A 696 32.11 96.73 16.70
C ASP A 696 31.38 95.61 15.94
N THR A 697 30.19 95.91 15.45
CA THR A 697 29.21 94.95 14.90
C THR A 697 29.09 95.04 13.38
N ASN A 698 28.96 93.90 12.66
CA ASN A 698 27.75 93.62 11.86
C ASN A 698 27.71 92.27 11.08
N SER A 699 26.47 91.77 10.99
CA SER A 699 25.84 90.80 10.09
C SER A 699 26.52 90.29 8.79
N LYS A 700 26.46 88.95 8.61
CA LYS A 700 25.98 88.15 7.44
C LYS A 700 26.43 86.68 7.62
N SER A 701 25.64 85.60 7.64
CA SER A 701 24.41 85.13 6.94
C SER A 701 24.72 84.16 5.78
N LEU A 702 24.15 82.95 5.85
CA LEU A 702 24.03 81.93 4.77
C LEU A 702 25.36 81.23 4.38
N GLU A 703 25.41 79.94 4.00
CA GLU A 703 24.46 78.81 4.04
C GLU A 703 25.20 77.46 3.82
N ASP A 704 24.51 76.35 4.12
CA ASP A 704 24.54 75.03 3.46
C ASP A 704 25.78 74.09 3.38
N ASN A 705 25.53 72.87 3.91
CA ASN A 705 25.67 71.53 3.29
C ASN A 705 27.07 71.00 2.88
N THR A 706 27.66 69.92 3.43
CA THR A 706 27.23 68.54 3.86
C THR A 706 27.42 67.44 2.81
N LEU A 707 27.65 66.22 3.32
CA LEU A 707 27.85 64.92 2.62
C LEU A 707 29.26 64.76 1.98
N GLU A 708 30.08 63.76 2.30
CA GLU A 708 29.90 62.31 2.50
C GLU A 708 29.67 61.51 1.20
N GLN A 709 30.04 60.23 1.08
CA GLN A 709 31.11 59.39 1.68
C GLN A 709 31.15 58.09 0.84
N THR A 710 32.28 57.36 0.81
CA THR A 710 32.36 55.88 0.58
C THR A 710 31.79 55.33 -0.77
N GLU A 711 32.02 54.09 -1.21
CA GLU A 711 33.08 53.11 -0.90
C GLU A 711 33.51 52.27 -2.13
N ASN A 712 34.36 51.26 -1.88
CA ASN A 712 34.61 50.13 -2.79
C ASN A 712 33.34 49.24 -2.91
N ARG A 713 33.23 48.15 -3.71
CA ARG A 713 34.23 47.16 -4.13
C ARG A 713 33.67 46.28 -5.28
N PRO A 714 34.49 45.74 -6.20
CA PRO A 714 34.01 44.86 -7.29
C PRO A 714 34.41 43.38 -7.13
N THR A 715 33.62 42.46 -7.74
CA THR A 715 34.04 41.36 -8.66
C THR A 715 32.79 40.58 -9.14
N VAL A 716 32.47 40.49 -10.45
CA VAL A 716 32.97 39.53 -11.48
C VAL A 716 32.48 38.09 -11.24
N SER A 717 31.41 37.59 -11.89
CA SER A 717 31.33 36.90 -13.24
C SER A 717 31.81 35.42 -13.19
N GLU A 718 31.43 34.43 -14.04
CA GLU A 718 30.77 34.31 -15.37
C GLU A 718 29.83 33.04 -15.40
N THR A 719 28.63 33.05 -15.98
CA THR A 719 28.23 32.82 -17.42
C THR A 719 28.11 31.35 -17.90
N ILE A 720 26.92 30.91 -18.32
CA ILE A 720 26.67 29.78 -19.26
C ILE A 720 25.54 30.17 -20.25
N LEU A 721 25.56 29.63 -21.49
CA LEU A 721 24.68 29.99 -22.63
C LEU A 721 23.76 28.85 -23.11
N SER A 722 22.47 29.17 -23.37
CA SER A 722 21.70 28.76 -24.57
C SER A 722 20.27 29.37 -24.51
N LYS A 723 19.66 30.11 -25.44
CA LYS A 723 19.57 30.22 -26.93
C LYS A 723 18.29 29.59 -27.54
N ASN A 724 17.58 30.39 -28.36
CA ASN A 724 16.53 30.03 -29.35
C ASN A 724 15.22 29.46 -28.76
N ASP A 725 13.99 29.48 -29.36
CA ASP A 725 13.25 30.20 -30.42
C ASP A 725 11.74 29.77 -30.26
N GLN A 726 10.64 30.38 -30.74
CA GLN A 726 10.28 31.65 -31.43
C GLN A 726 8.74 31.90 -31.25
N ASP A 727 8.26 33.12 -31.57
CA ASP A 727 6.90 33.55 -32.02
C ASP A 727 5.57 33.01 -31.40
N GLY A 728 4.59 33.90 -31.12
CA GLY A 728 3.25 33.47 -30.65
C GLY A 728 2.16 34.50 -30.27
N ASN A 729 1.94 35.56 -31.06
CA ASN A 729 0.76 36.48 -31.08
C ASN A 729 -0.27 36.54 -29.90
N LEU A 730 -0.26 37.69 -29.20
CA LEU A 730 -1.32 38.72 -29.24
C LEU A 730 -2.82 38.35 -29.01
N CYS A 731 -3.45 38.83 -27.92
CA CYS A 731 -4.75 39.57 -27.96
C CYS A 731 -5.18 40.26 -26.64
N ASP A 732 -6.04 41.27 -26.80
CA ASP A 732 -6.50 42.32 -25.89
C ASP A 732 -7.24 42.00 -24.54
N MET A 733 -6.82 42.71 -23.48
CA MET A 733 -7.58 43.75 -22.76
C MET A 733 -9.02 43.47 -22.21
N LYS A 734 -9.20 43.38 -20.86
CA LYS A 734 -9.99 44.33 -19.98
C LYS A 734 -10.53 43.76 -18.62
N THR A 735 -10.38 44.60 -17.57
CA THR A 735 -11.26 44.84 -16.39
C THR A 735 -11.67 43.73 -15.39
N VAL A 736 -10.97 43.67 -14.23
CA VAL A 736 -11.40 44.11 -12.86
C VAL A 736 -12.88 43.85 -12.46
N PRO A 737 -13.17 43.08 -11.38
CA PRO A 737 -13.11 43.54 -9.96
C PRO A 737 -12.31 42.62 -9.01
N LEU A 738 -11.49 43.12 -8.06
CA LEU A 738 -11.81 43.75 -6.75
C LEU A 738 -12.50 42.83 -5.72
N GLY A 739 -11.79 42.48 -4.63
CA GLY A 739 -12.35 41.74 -3.48
C GLY A 739 -11.33 41.24 -2.45
N ASN A 740 -10.85 42.13 -1.57
CA ASN A 740 -10.29 41.93 -0.21
C ASN A 740 -9.55 40.62 0.17
N ASP A 741 -8.33 40.73 0.72
CA ASP A 741 -8.21 40.80 2.20
C ASP A 741 -6.88 41.42 2.71
N ARG A 742 -7.05 42.29 3.73
CA ARG A 742 -6.11 42.80 4.76
C ARG A 742 -4.59 42.76 4.53
N ASP A 743 -4.03 43.95 4.27
CA ASP A 743 -2.65 44.30 4.65
C ASP A 743 -2.42 44.28 6.18
N VAL A 744 -1.24 43.81 6.59
CA VAL A 744 -0.53 44.30 7.78
C VAL A 744 0.89 44.66 7.35
N ASN A 745 1.10 45.92 6.97
CA ASN A 745 2.39 46.40 6.47
C ASN A 745 3.39 46.64 7.61
N LEU A 746 4.48 45.86 7.63
CA LEU A 746 5.72 46.21 8.32
C LEU A 746 6.64 46.96 7.35
N SER A 747 6.35 48.23 7.13
CA SER A 747 7.19 49.11 6.31
C SER A 747 8.45 49.52 7.07
N CYS A 748 9.60 48.96 6.71
CA CYS A 748 10.90 49.41 7.23
C CYS A 748 11.19 50.85 6.75
N GLY A 749 11.03 51.83 7.63
CA GLY A 749 11.27 53.25 7.35
C GLY A 749 12.71 53.63 7.71
N THR A 750 13.55 53.90 6.71
CA THR A 750 14.90 54.44 6.92
C THR A 750 14.85 55.81 7.61
N LYS A 751 15.48 55.92 8.80
CA LYS A 751 15.83 57.20 9.42
C LYS A 751 17.31 57.51 9.18
N THR A 752 17.61 58.73 8.77
CA THR A 752 18.96 59.29 8.84
C THR A 752 19.12 60.00 10.19
N ILE A 753 20.19 59.70 10.93
CA ILE A 753 20.47 60.35 12.22
C ILE A 753 21.13 61.71 11.96
N SER A 754 20.72 62.74 12.71
CA SER A 754 21.37 64.05 12.77
C SER A 754 22.01 64.25 14.13
N SER A 755 23.27 64.73 14.15
CA SER A 755 24.11 64.83 15.35
C SER A 755 23.59 65.81 16.40
N GLU A 756 22.77 65.33 17.35
CA GLU A 756 22.52 65.96 18.66
C GLU A 756 21.76 65.04 19.64
N ASN A 757 22.06 63.72 19.70
CA ASN A 757 21.40 62.83 20.69
C ASN A 757 22.22 61.57 21.12
N ASP A 758 23.52 61.62 20.90
CA ASP A 758 24.41 60.47 20.61
C ASP A 758 24.63 59.46 21.75
N GLN A 759 24.10 59.70 22.95
CA GLN A 759 24.15 58.72 24.07
C GLN A 759 22.84 57.97 24.28
N THR A 760 21.71 58.46 23.77
CA THR A 760 20.40 57.83 24.01
C THR A 760 20.08 56.81 22.94
N GLU A 761 20.12 57.21 21.66
CA GLU A 761 19.82 56.32 20.53
C GLU A 761 20.87 55.20 20.37
N ILE A 762 22.14 55.43 20.77
CA ILE A 762 23.13 54.35 20.86
C ILE A 762 22.75 53.35 21.95
N SER A 763 22.27 53.80 23.12
CA SER A 763 21.87 52.86 24.20
C SER A 763 20.61 52.05 23.86
N GLU A 764 19.70 52.59 23.05
CA GLU A 764 18.53 51.86 22.53
C GLU A 764 18.94 50.86 21.45
N LEU A 765 19.82 51.23 20.52
CA LEU A 765 20.40 50.30 19.54
C LEU A 765 21.24 49.20 20.19
N GLU A 766 22.03 49.52 21.22
CA GLU A 766 22.75 48.52 22.02
C GLU A 766 21.77 47.59 22.74
N GLN A 767 20.66 48.09 23.29
CA GLN A 767 19.64 47.22 23.91
C GLN A 767 18.91 46.32 22.91
N ASP A 768 18.54 46.81 21.74
CA ASP A 768 17.87 46.01 20.70
C ASP A 768 18.83 44.94 20.14
N ILE A 769 20.10 45.30 19.86
CA ILE A 769 21.14 44.35 19.44
C ILE A 769 21.45 43.32 20.54
N GLU A 770 21.50 43.73 21.81
CA GLU A 770 21.65 42.81 22.94
C GLU A 770 20.42 41.90 23.09
N CYS A 771 19.20 42.39 22.79
CA CYS A 771 17.96 41.63 22.82
C CYS A 771 17.92 40.56 21.71
N ASP A 772 18.17 40.94 20.45
CA ASP A 772 18.21 40.04 19.30
C ASP A 772 19.32 39.00 19.44
N LYS A 773 20.52 39.39 19.91
CA LYS A 773 21.59 38.43 20.29
C LYS A 773 21.09 37.46 21.34
N ASN A 774 20.42 37.93 22.39
CA ASN A 774 19.87 37.07 23.43
C ASN A 774 18.73 36.17 22.92
N GLU A 775 17.95 36.56 21.92
CA GLU A 775 16.93 35.69 21.31
C GLU A 775 17.55 34.64 20.37
N ILE A 776 18.46 35.04 19.47
CA ILE A 776 19.18 34.12 18.58
C ILE A 776 19.98 33.10 19.40
N VAL A 777 20.64 33.52 20.48
CA VAL A 777 21.33 32.62 21.42
C VAL A 777 20.35 31.66 22.09
N LYS A 778 19.16 32.10 22.53
CA LYS A 778 18.13 31.18 23.09
C LYS A 778 17.64 30.18 22.05
N GLN A 779 17.39 30.60 20.80
CA GLN A 779 16.94 29.71 19.73
C GLN A 779 18.02 28.67 19.37
N ALA A 780 19.28 29.10 19.20
CA ALA A 780 20.42 28.22 18.96
C ALA A 780 20.67 27.26 20.15
N GLN A 781 20.58 27.74 21.39
CA GLN A 781 20.65 26.90 22.60
C GLN A 781 19.49 25.90 22.66
N HIS A 782 18.27 26.27 22.23
CA HIS A 782 17.13 25.36 22.20
C HIS A 782 17.30 24.24 21.16
N LEU A 783 17.73 24.57 19.93
CA LEU A 783 18.11 23.55 18.94
C LEU A 783 19.27 22.67 19.44
N SER A 784 20.31 23.26 20.02
CA SER A 784 21.45 22.53 20.60
C SER A 784 21.00 21.58 21.73
N TYR A 785 20.05 22.01 22.57
CA TYR A 785 19.44 21.19 23.62
C TYR A 785 18.61 20.03 23.03
N LEU A 786 17.81 20.28 22.00
CA LEU A 786 17.03 19.25 21.30
C LEU A 786 17.96 18.19 20.67
N PHE A 787 19.04 18.60 20.00
CA PHE A 787 20.03 17.69 19.42
C PHE A 787 20.79 16.89 20.50
N LYS A 788 21.30 17.56 21.55
CA LYS A 788 21.96 16.91 22.68
C LYS A 788 21.03 15.90 23.38
N THR A 789 19.74 16.22 23.47
CA THR A 789 18.71 15.33 24.05
C THR A 789 18.42 14.15 23.13
N ALA A 790 18.23 14.36 21.83
CA ALA A 790 17.99 13.29 20.85
C ALA A 790 19.14 12.27 20.83
N ILE A 791 20.38 12.75 20.76
CA ILE A 791 21.60 11.93 20.73
C ILE A 791 21.77 11.16 22.05
N LYS A 792 21.64 11.83 23.23
CA LYS A 792 21.74 11.14 24.53
C LYS A 792 20.62 10.14 24.78
N SER A 793 19.42 10.37 24.27
CA SER A 793 18.25 9.49 24.48
C SER A 793 18.09 8.39 23.42
N ARG A 794 19.00 8.31 22.42
CA ARG A 794 18.91 7.40 21.27
C ARG A 794 17.58 7.51 20.49
N ARG A 795 16.96 8.69 20.47
CA ARG A 795 15.71 8.93 19.73
C ARG A 795 15.99 9.11 18.24
N GLN A 796 16.13 7.98 17.57
CA GLN A 796 16.32 7.87 16.11
C GLN A 796 15.29 8.69 15.32
N GLU A 797 14.09 8.85 15.85
CA GLU A 797 12.99 9.65 15.31
C GLU A 797 13.40 11.07 14.90
N ILE A 798 14.16 11.77 15.76
CA ILE A 798 14.57 13.16 15.54
C ILE A 798 15.69 13.22 14.49
N LEU A 799 16.60 12.24 14.50
CA LEU A 799 17.67 12.12 13.51
C LEU A 799 17.10 11.79 12.12
N ASN A 800 16.13 10.88 12.03
CA ASN A 800 15.46 10.55 10.77
C ASN A 800 14.66 11.74 10.21
N TRP A 801 14.01 12.55 11.04
CA TRP A 801 13.32 13.76 10.57
C TRP A 801 14.31 14.82 10.06
N TYR A 802 15.45 14.99 10.75
CA TYR A 802 16.55 15.86 10.31
C TYR A 802 17.15 15.45 8.95
N CYS A 803 17.44 14.15 8.75
CA CYS A 803 18.06 13.63 7.52
C CYS A 803 17.26 13.86 6.23
N TYR A 804 16.00 14.32 6.31
CA TYR A 804 15.10 14.52 5.17
C TYR A 804 14.34 15.87 5.20
N SER A 805 14.47 16.73 6.22
CA SER A 805 13.68 17.97 6.29
C SER A 805 14.35 19.13 5.53
N LEU A 806 13.67 19.60 4.48
CA LEU A 806 14.08 20.80 3.73
C LEU A 806 13.88 22.08 4.55
N GLU A 807 12.79 22.17 5.33
CA GLU A 807 12.57 23.27 6.26
C GLU A 807 13.71 23.38 7.27
N PHE A 808 14.17 22.26 7.84
CA PHE A 808 15.29 22.28 8.78
C PHE A 808 16.58 22.79 8.12
N LYS A 809 16.87 22.39 6.87
CA LYS A 809 18.01 22.91 6.11
C LYS A 809 17.91 24.42 5.90
N ASN A 810 16.71 24.92 5.57
CA ASN A 810 16.46 26.35 5.42
C ASN A 810 16.57 27.10 6.76
N SER A 811 15.99 26.59 7.85
CA SER A 811 16.08 27.21 9.19
C SER A 811 17.52 27.30 9.69
N VAL A 812 18.33 26.24 9.51
CA VAL A 812 19.77 26.29 9.79
C VAL A 812 20.46 27.30 8.89
N HIS A 813 20.13 27.34 7.59
CA HIS A 813 20.75 28.30 6.67
C HIS A 813 20.44 29.75 7.06
N THR A 814 19.20 30.08 7.43
CA THR A 814 18.83 31.40 7.96
C THR A 814 19.62 31.72 9.22
N ILE A 815 19.62 30.84 10.23
CA ILE A 815 20.36 31.03 11.48
C ILE A 815 21.86 31.30 11.21
N THR A 816 22.50 30.50 10.35
CA THR A 816 23.92 30.73 9.98
C THR A 816 24.11 32.03 9.18
N THR A 817 23.15 32.44 8.35
CA THR A 817 23.23 33.70 7.58
C THR A 817 23.14 34.92 8.50
N ASP A 818 22.30 34.86 9.53
CA ASP A 818 22.16 35.91 10.53
C ASP A 818 23.34 35.89 11.54
N GLU A 819 23.88 34.73 11.90
CA GLU A 819 25.21 34.63 12.56
C GLU A 819 26.30 35.32 11.73
N TYR A 820 26.33 35.13 10.40
CA TYR A 820 27.30 35.77 9.51
C TYR A 820 27.17 37.30 9.50
N LYS A 821 25.94 37.85 9.49
CA LYS A 821 25.70 39.31 9.62
C LYS A 821 26.24 39.84 10.96
N ILE A 822 25.86 39.20 12.07
CA ILE A 822 26.32 39.58 13.42
C ILE A 822 27.85 39.50 13.51
N ILE A 823 28.49 38.56 12.81
CA ILE A 823 29.96 38.47 12.72
C ILE A 823 30.56 39.62 11.89
N GLU A 824 29.89 40.14 10.85
CA GLU A 824 30.35 41.34 10.14
C GLU A 824 30.14 42.62 10.95
N GLU A 825 29.03 42.75 11.67
CA GLU A 825 28.76 43.88 12.59
C GLU A 825 29.73 43.91 13.78
N VAL A 826 30.01 42.76 14.40
CA VAL A 826 31.02 42.67 15.47
C VAL A 826 32.43 42.95 14.94
N LYS A 827 32.73 42.59 13.69
CA LYS A 827 34.00 42.99 13.05
C LYS A 827 34.09 44.48 12.79
N SER A 828 33.05 45.11 12.23
CA SER A 828 33.08 46.55 11.92
C SER A 828 33.23 47.38 13.21
N LEU A 829 32.56 46.99 14.30
CA LEU A 829 32.77 47.55 15.63
C LEU A 829 34.23 47.39 16.10
N SER A 830 34.84 46.21 15.95
CA SER A 830 36.25 45.99 16.34
C SER A 830 37.28 46.74 15.46
N GLU A 831 36.94 47.07 14.22
CA GLU A 831 37.77 47.89 13.34
C GLU A 831 37.67 49.40 13.63
N ILE A 832 36.67 49.85 14.40
CA ILE A 832 36.52 51.24 14.85
C ILE A 832 37.46 51.54 16.01
N GLU A 833 37.55 50.66 17.03
CA GLU A 833 38.45 50.83 18.18
C GLU A 833 39.95 50.84 17.82
N THR A 834 40.33 50.39 16.62
CA THR A 834 41.74 50.17 16.24
C THR A 834 42.33 51.18 15.26
N LYS A 835 41.56 52.15 14.75
CA LYS A 835 42.01 53.07 13.68
C LYS A 835 42.60 54.41 14.12
N ASP A 836 42.37 54.88 15.36
CA ASP A 836 42.74 56.25 15.78
C ASP A 836 44.24 56.46 16.13
N THR A 837 45.16 55.63 15.62
CA THR A 837 46.62 55.81 15.81
C THR A 837 47.50 55.44 14.61
N LYS A 838 47.47 56.25 13.53
CA LYS A 838 48.68 56.82 12.84
C LYS A 838 48.34 57.63 11.58
N GLU A 839 48.97 58.81 11.46
CA GLU A 839 48.84 59.72 10.32
C GLU A 839 49.89 59.53 9.19
N LYS A 840 49.59 60.04 7.98
CA LYS A 840 50.50 60.59 6.92
C LYS A 840 51.57 59.62 6.35
N THR A 841 51.77 59.46 5.03
CA THR A 841 52.04 60.46 3.96
C THR A 841 51.74 59.82 2.57
N LEU A 842 51.05 60.45 1.61
CA LEU A 842 51.39 61.57 0.68
C LEU A 842 52.05 61.17 -0.67
N PHE A 843 51.53 61.77 -1.76
CA PHE A 843 51.97 61.85 -3.17
C PHE A 843 51.39 60.93 -4.28
N VAL A 844 51.05 61.63 -5.38
CA VAL A 844 50.45 61.31 -6.70
C VAL A 844 51.58 61.58 -7.75
N PRO A 845 51.55 61.31 -9.09
CA PRO A 845 50.41 61.29 -10.04
C PRO A 845 50.54 60.25 -11.20
N GLN A 846 50.02 60.33 -12.45
CA GLN A 846 49.30 61.35 -13.25
C GLN A 846 48.59 60.72 -14.50
N VAL A 847 47.49 61.33 -15.01
CA VAL A 847 47.11 61.46 -16.46
C VAL A 847 46.82 60.14 -17.27
N ASN A 848 45.89 60.03 -18.24
CA ASN A 848 44.93 60.91 -18.96
C ASN A 848 43.62 60.10 -19.21
N VAL A 849 42.48 60.57 -19.76
CA VAL A 849 42.20 61.26 -21.05
C VAL A 849 40.90 62.10 -20.95
N GLN A 850 40.73 63.10 -21.81
CA GLN A 850 39.60 64.04 -21.86
C GLN A 850 38.51 63.63 -22.88
N SER A 851 37.24 63.99 -22.63
CA SER A 851 36.38 64.64 -23.64
C SER A 851 35.05 65.18 -23.06
N THR A 852 34.92 66.51 -22.98
CA THR A 852 33.66 67.28 -22.87
C THR A 852 33.41 67.96 -24.25
N PRO A 853 32.40 68.85 -24.50
CA PRO A 853 31.34 69.37 -23.62
C PRO A 853 29.92 69.47 -24.24
N SER A 854 28.90 69.61 -23.40
CA SER A 854 27.89 70.69 -23.48
C SER A 854 26.95 70.65 -22.26
N LYS A 855 26.69 71.75 -21.54
CA LYS A 855 27.21 73.12 -21.72
C LYS A 855 27.37 73.83 -20.38
#